data_AF-A0A3M7L0B6-F1
#
_entry.id   AF-A0A3M7L0B6-F1
#
_cell.length_a   1.000
_cell.length_b   1.000
_cell.length_c   1.000
_cell.angle_alpha   90.00
_cell.angle_beta   90.00
_cell.angle_gamma   90.00
#
_symmetry.space_group_name_H-M   'P 1'
#
loop_
_entity.id
_entity.type
_entity.pdbx_description
1 polymer ?
#
loop_
_entity_poly.entity_id
_entity_poly.type
_entity_poly.pdbx_seq_one_letter_code
_entity_poly.pdbx_strand_id
1 'polypeptide(L)'
;MAKKSWGTSDKVQEARERKNSSKKEAAEAEAKQKEEAYWSQHANPKGRKDAKREEQVTEDAYAAAVEVENTNVQEGNGVNARGLDQALEQLGIAEKAQDMHPERRAKAAWEAYYEEQLAVLKEDKPGLRLMQYKSMIFENWQRSPLNPRNQALADLSLDNLPKSNGSAASERPWAEIAKEKAVYFNKRVELFEKYREREVAAVEAARAAAVPVQITLPDGHVRDGVKDVTTPLDIAAALSKSLAKKAVVAEVDGKPWDLFRPLEQDCNLAIHTFDSPKGKDAFWHSSAHILGQSLELEFGAELTIGPALEEGFYYDCYLGDRTLCEPDRDTIQKRMQQAGAIIVKAKQAFERVTVSRAEALEMFQENKFKVELIQGLPEDASITCYRCGPMVDLCRGPHVPNTGALRAVAVTNASRAFWRADVTREPLQRVYAIAFPEDKELKEYQHRIEEAKKRDHRLLGAQQELFFFHQLSPGSCFFLPAGTRIYNALVEFIRQKYWKYGFEEVVTPNIYNMDLWKTSGHAAHYKENMFCFDIEKGEFGLKPMNCPGHCLAFGHRTRSYRELPLRLADFGVLHRNEFSGALQGLTRVRRFQQDDAHIFCRPDQVAAEIERALAFLADVYGQLGLSFSLVLSTRPEGFLGTPGQWDAAEGALRNALDASGHAWELNEGDGAFYGPKIDITVHDALRRKFQCATVQLDFQLPLRFGLQYVAEDGGFQVPVIIHRAVLGSVERMFAILTENFAGRWPLWLSPRQVMVVPISDSSYDYALEVRDAVRGAGFHVEVDLADRKMQKKVREAQVAQFNYILVVGAAEREQRTVNVRTRDNQVHGQRQLDDVLRVIGEEREARSLTSLFGEGPGQAQA
;
A
#
# COMPACT_ATOMS: atom_id res chain seq x y z
N MET A 1 -106.43 9.63 -16.63
CA MET A 1 -107.09 9.52 -15.30
C MET A 1 -106.01 9.43 -14.21
N ALA A 2 -106.30 9.90 -12.99
CA ALA A 2 -105.58 9.71 -11.70
C ALA A 2 -104.05 10.00 -11.65
N LYS A 3 -103.47 10.83 -10.78
CA LYS A 3 -103.58 11.15 -9.32
C LYS A 3 -102.68 10.30 -8.38
N LYS A 4 -102.09 11.03 -7.40
CA LYS A 4 -101.32 10.66 -6.17
C LYS A 4 -99.79 10.76 -6.37
N SER A 5 -98.96 11.52 -5.63
CA SER A 5 -98.84 11.89 -4.19
C SER A 5 -98.60 10.67 -3.27
N TRP A 6 -97.59 10.57 -2.39
CA TRP A 6 -96.59 11.51 -1.82
C TRP A 6 -95.15 10.98 -2.15
N GLY A 7 -94.00 11.43 -1.60
CA GLY A 7 -93.73 12.38 -0.49
C GLY A 7 -92.23 12.70 -0.24
N THR A 8 -91.88 12.90 1.03
CA THR A 8 -90.59 13.29 1.66
C THR A 8 -89.48 12.23 1.69
N SER A 9 -88.20 12.64 1.52
CA SER A 9 -87.09 12.43 2.51
C SER A 9 -85.69 12.78 1.94
N ASP A 10 -85.37 12.35 0.72
CA ASP A 10 -83.95 12.08 0.38
C ASP A 10 -83.08 13.32 0.06
N LYS A 11 -83.66 14.39 -0.48
CA LYS A 11 -82.89 15.54 -1.01
C LYS A 11 -82.25 16.44 0.05
N VAL A 12 -82.63 16.32 1.32
CA VAL A 12 -81.99 17.04 2.43
C VAL A 12 -80.87 16.22 3.06
N GLN A 13 -80.90 14.89 2.91
CA GLN A 13 -79.88 13.98 3.42
C GLN A 13 -78.66 13.95 2.49
N GLU A 14 -78.87 13.77 1.17
CA GLU A 14 -77.79 13.87 0.16
C GLU A 14 -77.04 15.21 0.22
N ALA A 15 -77.74 16.31 0.46
CA ALA A 15 -77.15 17.64 0.54
C ALA A 15 -76.28 17.85 1.79
N ARG A 16 -76.54 17.10 2.87
CA ARG A 16 -75.75 17.14 4.11
C ARG A 16 -74.54 16.22 4.04
N GLU A 17 -74.69 15.07 3.38
CA GLU A 17 -73.61 14.11 3.14
C GLU A 17 -72.55 14.67 2.18
N ARG A 18 -72.95 15.28 1.06
CA ARG A 18 -72.00 15.94 0.13
C ARG A 18 -71.26 17.12 0.76
N LYS A 19 -71.88 17.84 1.72
CA LYS A 19 -71.23 18.96 2.44
C LYS A 19 -70.28 18.50 3.57
N ASN A 20 -70.44 17.27 4.05
CA ASN A 20 -69.50 16.63 4.97
C ASN A 20 -68.38 15.89 4.23
N SER A 21 -68.63 15.27 3.06
CA SER A 21 -67.56 14.67 2.24
C SER A 21 -66.59 15.76 1.76
N SER A 22 -67.07 16.83 1.12
CA SER A 22 -66.21 17.94 0.66
C SER A 22 -65.40 18.63 1.76
N LYS A 23 -65.90 18.71 3.01
CA LYS A 23 -65.11 19.21 4.15
C LYS A 23 -64.07 18.20 4.66
N LYS A 24 -64.35 16.91 4.55
CA LYS A 24 -63.41 15.84 4.89
C LYS A 24 -62.31 15.75 3.82
N GLU A 25 -62.68 15.78 2.54
CA GLU A 25 -61.79 15.82 1.38
C GLU A 25 -60.91 17.08 1.39
N ALA A 26 -61.43 18.25 1.74
CA ALA A 26 -60.62 19.47 1.87
C ALA A 26 -59.60 19.38 3.03
N ALA A 27 -59.98 18.80 4.17
CA ALA A 27 -59.07 18.60 5.30
C ALA A 27 -58.02 17.51 5.02
N GLU A 28 -58.41 16.42 4.33
CA GLU A 28 -57.48 15.39 3.86
C GLU A 28 -56.54 15.95 2.77
N ALA A 29 -57.00 16.81 1.87
CA ALA A 29 -56.17 17.48 0.88
C ALA A 29 -55.16 18.46 1.51
N GLU A 30 -55.57 19.26 2.51
CA GLU A 30 -54.66 20.18 3.22
C GLU A 30 -53.64 19.41 4.09
N ALA A 31 -54.04 18.30 4.71
CA ALA A 31 -53.13 17.41 5.42
C ALA A 31 -52.14 16.75 4.46
N LYS A 32 -52.62 16.26 3.32
CA LYS A 32 -51.79 15.62 2.29
C LYS A 32 -50.83 16.61 1.61
N GLN A 33 -51.22 17.87 1.41
CA GLN A 33 -50.30 18.92 0.97
C GLN A 33 -49.22 19.25 2.01
N LYS A 34 -49.53 19.22 3.31
CA LYS A 34 -48.52 19.42 4.37
C LYS A 34 -47.59 18.22 4.51
N GLU A 35 -48.10 17.00 4.32
CA GLU A 35 -47.31 15.77 4.27
C GLU A 35 -46.41 15.72 3.02
N GLU A 36 -46.96 15.99 1.83
CA GLU A 36 -46.20 16.09 0.58
C GLU A 36 -45.15 17.22 0.63
N ALA A 37 -45.45 18.38 1.23
CA ALA A 37 -44.46 19.45 1.42
C ALA A 37 -43.32 19.04 2.36
N TYR A 38 -43.63 18.32 3.45
CA TYR A 38 -42.63 17.81 4.40
C TYR A 38 -41.70 16.78 3.75
N TRP A 39 -42.26 15.80 3.03
CA TRP A 39 -41.47 14.79 2.31
C TRP A 39 -40.76 15.36 1.08
N SER A 40 -41.34 16.34 0.38
CA SER A 40 -40.70 17.01 -0.77
C SER A 40 -39.51 17.89 -0.39
N GLN A 41 -39.40 18.33 0.87
CA GLN A 41 -38.19 19.01 1.37
C GLN A 41 -37.08 18.03 1.80
N HIS A 42 -37.37 16.73 1.93
CA HIS A 42 -36.45 15.73 2.47
C HIS A 42 -36.24 14.51 1.56
N ALA A 43 -36.78 14.51 0.34
CA ALA A 43 -36.60 13.44 -0.64
C ALA A 43 -35.52 13.80 -1.70
N ASN A 44 -34.45 13.00 -1.76
CA ASN A 44 -33.47 13.03 -2.85
C ASN A 44 -34.00 12.16 -4.03
N PRO A 45 -33.90 12.56 -5.31
CA PRO A 45 -34.74 11.97 -6.35
C PRO A 45 -34.09 10.79 -7.10
N LYS A 46 -34.76 9.63 -7.06
CA LYS A 46 -34.74 8.51 -8.02
C LYS A 46 -35.80 7.50 -7.54
N GLY A 47 -36.62 6.85 -8.36
CA GLY A 47 -36.81 6.92 -9.80
C GLY A 47 -37.69 5.73 -10.20
N ARG A 48 -38.95 5.98 -10.58
CA ARG A 48 -39.97 4.92 -10.79
C ARG A 48 -39.99 4.49 -12.26
N LYS A 49 -39.66 3.23 -12.58
CA LYS A 49 -40.27 2.40 -13.65
C LYS A 49 -39.52 1.08 -13.88
N ASP A 50 -40.22 -0.04 -13.62
CA ASP A 50 -39.96 -1.32 -14.27
C ASP A 50 -40.56 -1.34 -15.68
N ALA A 51 -39.83 -1.87 -16.67
CA ALA A 51 -40.38 -2.64 -17.79
C ALA A 51 -39.26 -3.24 -18.70
N LYS A 52 -39.33 -4.56 -18.92
CA LYS A 52 -38.69 -5.34 -20.01
C LYS A 52 -37.16 -5.55 -19.99
N ARG A 53 -36.76 -6.60 -19.26
CA ARG A 53 -36.00 -7.79 -19.73
C ARG A 53 -35.17 -7.64 -21.02
N GLU A 54 -33.85 -7.47 -20.86
CA GLU A 54 -32.78 -7.96 -21.72
C GLU A 54 -31.61 -8.40 -20.81
N GLU A 55 -30.84 -9.41 -21.20
CA GLU A 55 -29.76 -9.96 -20.35
C GLU A 55 -28.56 -8.99 -20.27
N GLN A 56 -28.39 -8.35 -19.12
CA GLN A 56 -27.14 -7.68 -18.75
C GLN A 56 -26.41 -8.50 -17.70
N VAL A 57 -25.16 -8.87 -18.03
CA VAL A 57 -24.17 -9.39 -17.08
C VAL A 57 -23.97 -8.33 -15.99
N THR A 58 -24.24 -8.68 -14.73
CA THR A 58 -24.21 -7.73 -13.61
C THR A 58 -22.80 -7.46 -13.10
N GLU A 59 -22.66 -6.34 -12.39
CA GLU A 59 -21.41 -5.88 -11.75
C GLU A 59 -20.88 -6.86 -10.67
N ASP A 60 -21.63 -7.92 -10.32
CA ASP A 60 -21.18 -8.97 -9.40
C ASP A 60 -19.98 -9.76 -9.94
N ALA A 61 -19.80 -9.80 -11.26
CA ALA A 61 -18.58 -10.32 -11.90
C ALA A 61 -17.33 -9.44 -11.62
N TYR A 62 -17.52 -8.19 -11.18
CA TYR A 62 -16.45 -7.31 -10.74
C TYR A 62 -16.10 -7.55 -9.27
N ALA A 63 -17.09 -7.83 -8.41
CA ALA A 63 -16.86 -8.13 -6.99
C ALA A 63 -16.01 -9.40 -6.80
N ALA A 64 -16.28 -10.46 -7.57
CA ALA A 64 -15.49 -11.71 -7.55
C ALA A 64 -14.03 -11.56 -8.06
N ALA A 65 -13.65 -10.38 -8.56
CA ALA A 65 -12.28 -10.07 -9.00
C ALA A 65 -11.51 -9.14 -8.03
N VAL A 66 -12.14 -8.72 -6.92
CA VAL A 66 -11.57 -7.72 -5.99
C VAL A 66 -10.84 -8.35 -4.79
N GLU A 67 -11.07 -9.64 -4.51
CA GLU A 67 -10.25 -10.43 -3.56
C GLU A 67 -8.93 -10.89 -4.21
N VAL A 68 -8.04 -9.94 -4.53
CA VAL A 68 -6.66 -10.25 -4.93
C VAL A 68 -5.79 -10.48 -3.68
N GLU A 69 -6.14 -11.53 -2.93
CA GLU A 69 -5.20 -12.19 -2.04
C GLU A 69 -3.99 -12.72 -2.84
N ASN A 70 -2.96 -13.18 -2.13
CA ASN A 70 -1.67 -13.50 -2.74
C ASN A 70 -1.77 -14.79 -3.59
N THR A 71 -2.07 -14.65 -4.89
CA THR A 71 -2.29 -15.73 -5.87
C THR A 71 -1.13 -16.73 -6.05
N ASN A 72 -0.03 -16.53 -5.33
CA ASN A 72 1.08 -17.46 -5.17
C ASN A 72 0.74 -18.69 -4.29
N VAL A 73 -0.33 -18.62 -3.48
CA VAL A 73 -0.84 -19.74 -2.68
C VAL A 73 -2.37 -19.71 -2.72
N GLN A 74 -3.00 -20.73 -3.31
CA GLN A 74 -4.34 -21.14 -2.87
C GLN A 74 -4.16 -22.50 -2.23
N GLU A 75 -4.64 -22.69 -1.01
CA GLU A 75 -4.49 -23.97 -0.32
C GLU A 75 -5.38 -25.03 -0.98
N GLY A 76 -4.77 -26.14 -1.39
CA GLY A 76 -5.47 -27.23 -2.04
C GLY A 76 -6.16 -28.15 -1.02
N ASN A 77 -7.47 -28.00 -0.85
CA ASN A 77 -8.40 -29.13 -0.65
C ASN A 77 -9.87 -28.66 -0.73
N GLY A 78 -10.50 -28.85 -1.89
CA GLY A 78 -11.93 -28.59 -2.10
C GLY A 78 -12.42 -29.28 -3.37
N VAL A 79 -13.37 -30.20 -3.23
CA VAL A 79 -13.91 -30.98 -4.37
C VAL A 79 -14.75 -30.08 -5.28
N ASN A 80 -14.51 -30.17 -6.59
CA ASN A 80 -15.14 -29.32 -7.60
C ASN A 80 -16.61 -29.73 -7.83
N ALA A 81 -17.55 -29.02 -7.20
CA ALA A 81 -18.98 -29.18 -7.39
C ALA A 81 -19.59 -27.93 -8.07
N ARG A 82 -20.02 -28.08 -9.33
CA ARG A 82 -20.71 -27.02 -10.09
C ARG A 82 -22.22 -27.20 -9.97
N GLY A 83 -22.92 -26.25 -9.37
CA GLY A 83 -24.39 -26.16 -9.46
C GLY A 83 -25.05 -25.54 -8.23
N LEU A 84 -25.78 -24.44 -8.44
CA LEU A 84 -26.58 -23.77 -7.40
C LEU A 84 -27.69 -24.68 -6.86
N ASP A 85 -28.22 -25.56 -7.72
CA ASP A 85 -29.41 -26.37 -7.45
C ASP A 85 -29.18 -27.47 -6.41
N GLN A 86 -27.94 -27.98 -6.27
CA GLN A 86 -27.62 -29.04 -5.31
C GLN A 86 -27.43 -28.53 -3.86
N ALA A 87 -27.26 -27.22 -3.68
CA ALA A 87 -27.19 -26.58 -2.36
C ALA A 87 -28.58 -26.34 -1.74
N LEU A 88 -29.61 -26.18 -2.58
CA LEU A 88 -30.98 -25.89 -2.12
C LEU A 88 -31.72 -27.12 -1.57
N GLU A 89 -31.29 -28.33 -1.92
CA GLU A 89 -31.94 -29.58 -1.48
C GLU A 89 -31.47 -30.06 -0.09
N GLN A 90 -30.36 -29.51 0.44
CA GLN A 90 -29.80 -29.92 1.75
C GLN A 90 -30.20 -29.02 2.93
N LEU A 91 -30.91 -27.90 2.70
CA LEU A 91 -31.29 -26.93 3.74
C LEU A 91 -32.81 -26.75 3.84
N GLY A 92 -33.52 -27.87 4.03
CA GLY A 92 -34.95 -27.86 4.34
C GLY A 92 -35.24 -27.53 5.80
N ILE A 93 -35.57 -26.27 6.10
CA ILE A 93 -36.57 -25.80 7.09
C ILE A 93 -36.75 -24.28 6.92
N ALA A 94 -37.99 -23.81 6.88
CA ALA A 94 -38.33 -22.42 6.61
C ALA A 94 -38.91 -21.69 7.83
N GLU A 95 -38.38 -20.51 8.16
CA GLU A 95 -39.09 -19.49 8.94
C GLU A 95 -38.96 -18.10 8.30
N LYS A 96 -39.90 -17.20 8.64
CA LYS A 96 -40.20 -15.98 7.87
C LYS A 96 -39.16 -14.88 8.09
N ALA A 97 -38.67 -14.31 6.99
CA ALA A 97 -37.78 -13.15 7.01
C ALA A 97 -38.43 -11.89 7.64
N GLN A 98 -37.68 -11.20 8.50
CA GLN A 98 -38.04 -9.90 9.08
C GLN A 98 -37.51 -8.74 8.20
N ASP A 99 -38.32 -7.71 7.96
CA ASP A 99 -37.94 -6.53 7.16
C ASP A 99 -36.96 -5.63 7.94
N MET A 100 -35.79 -5.36 7.33
CA MET A 100 -34.63 -4.75 7.98
C MET A 100 -34.75 -3.23 8.21
N HIS A 101 -35.68 -2.53 7.55
CA HIS A 101 -35.67 -1.06 7.50
C HIS A 101 -36.00 -0.38 8.86
N PRO A 102 -35.09 0.42 9.48
CA PRO A 102 -35.29 0.96 10.84
C PRO A 102 -36.53 1.84 11.01
N GLU A 103 -36.87 2.65 10.01
CA GLU A 103 -38.02 3.55 10.07
C GLU A 103 -39.36 2.81 10.05
N ARG A 104 -39.43 1.66 9.37
CA ARG A 104 -40.63 0.81 9.35
C ARG A 104 -40.85 0.15 10.71
N ARG A 105 -39.77 -0.29 11.37
CA ARG A 105 -39.80 -0.80 12.76
C ARG A 105 -40.34 0.24 13.74
N ALA A 106 -39.86 1.50 13.66
CA ALA A 106 -40.35 2.57 14.53
C ALA A 106 -41.84 2.90 14.31
N LYS A 107 -42.33 2.85 13.06
CA LYS A 107 -43.75 3.09 12.75
C LYS A 107 -44.65 1.94 13.22
N ALA A 108 -44.29 0.69 12.97
CA ALA A 108 -45.05 -0.48 13.41
C ALA A 108 -45.11 -0.57 14.95
N ALA A 109 -44.00 -0.30 15.65
CA ALA A 109 -43.97 -0.29 17.11
C ALA A 109 -44.85 0.82 17.71
N TRP A 110 -44.90 2.01 17.08
CA TRP A 110 -45.81 3.09 17.47
C TRP A 110 -47.28 2.72 17.25
N GLU A 111 -47.63 2.10 16.12
CA GLU A 111 -49.01 1.71 15.83
C GLU A 111 -49.52 0.67 16.84
N ALA A 112 -48.71 -0.35 17.19
CA ALA A 112 -49.04 -1.34 18.22
C ALA A 112 -49.21 -0.71 19.62
N TYR A 113 -48.25 0.13 20.06
CA TYR A 113 -48.34 0.85 21.35
C TYR A 113 -49.55 1.79 21.39
N TYR A 114 -49.87 2.44 20.28
CA TYR A 114 -51.01 3.35 20.20
C TYR A 114 -52.34 2.61 20.38
N GLU A 115 -52.53 1.43 19.78
CA GLU A 115 -53.77 0.66 19.93
C GLU A 115 -53.97 0.14 21.37
N GLU A 116 -52.92 -0.43 21.97
CA GLU A 116 -52.95 -0.95 23.35
C GLU A 116 -53.24 0.16 24.37
N GLN A 117 -52.49 1.26 24.32
CA GLN A 117 -52.67 2.37 25.26
C GLN A 117 -53.97 3.14 25.04
N LEU A 118 -54.53 3.14 23.81
CA LEU A 118 -55.83 3.75 23.52
C LEU A 118 -57.00 2.97 24.14
N ALA A 119 -56.87 1.64 24.31
CA ALA A 119 -57.86 0.86 25.05
C ALA A 119 -57.84 1.25 26.54
N VAL A 120 -56.67 1.20 27.17
CA VAL A 120 -56.47 1.50 28.60
C VAL A 120 -56.92 2.93 28.95
N LEU A 121 -56.52 3.94 28.16
CA LEU A 121 -56.89 5.34 28.42
C LEU A 121 -58.38 5.65 28.22
N LYS A 122 -59.11 4.84 27.44
CA LYS A 122 -60.57 4.98 27.29
C LYS A 122 -61.33 4.42 28.49
N GLU A 123 -60.80 3.40 29.16
CA GLU A 123 -61.34 2.90 30.44
C GLU A 123 -61.00 3.83 31.61
N ASP A 124 -59.75 4.31 31.69
CA ASP A 124 -59.29 5.19 32.77
C ASP A 124 -59.91 6.60 32.70
N LYS A 125 -60.12 7.15 31.48
CA LYS A 125 -60.63 8.53 31.28
C LYS A 125 -61.69 8.63 30.19
N PRO A 126 -62.88 8.02 30.37
CA PRO A 126 -63.95 8.05 29.38
C PRO A 126 -64.45 9.49 29.11
N GLY A 127 -64.63 9.81 27.83
CA GLY A 127 -65.26 11.06 27.37
C GLY A 127 -64.36 12.08 26.64
N LEU A 128 -63.05 11.85 26.55
CA LEU A 128 -62.15 12.71 25.76
C LEU A 128 -62.32 12.49 24.25
N ARG A 129 -61.92 13.48 23.44
CA ARG A 129 -61.93 13.36 21.97
C ARG A 129 -60.73 12.53 21.49
N LEU A 130 -60.88 11.83 20.36
CA LEU A 130 -59.85 10.92 19.83
C LEU A 130 -58.46 11.56 19.67
N MET A 131 -58.39 12.84 19.25
CA MET A 131 -57.11 13.58 19.18
C MET A 131 -56.46 13.80 20.54
N GLN A 132 -57.23 14.00 21.61
CA GLN A 132 -56.69 14.25 22.95
C GLN A 132 -56.02 12.98 23.50
N TYR A 133 -56.68 11.82 23.36
CA TYR A 133 -56.02 10.54 23.64
C TYR A 133 -54.75 10.37 22.80
N LYS A 134 -54.81 10.66 21.49
CA LYS A 134 -53.65 10.49 20.58
C LYS A 134 -52.46 11.38 20.94
N SER A 135 -52.67 12.62 21.36
CA SER A 135 -51.59 13.48 21.91
C SER A 135 -51.00 12.89 23.19
N MET A 136 -51.83 12.50 24.16
CA MET A 136 -51.34 11.96 25.44
C MET A 136 -50.56 10.65 25.26
N ILE A 137 -51.04 9.75 24.40
CA ILE A 137 -50.35 8.49 24.07
C ILE A 137 -49.05 8.76 23.33
N PHE A 138 -48.99 9.76 22.44
CA PHE A 138 -47.76 10.11 21.72
C PHE A 138 -46.71 10.77 22.63
N GLU A 139 -47.11 11.62 23.57
CA GLU A 139 -46.19 12.21 24.55
C GLU A 139 -45.61 11.13 25.50
N ASN A 140 -46.44 10.16 25.91
CA ASN A 140 -45.96 8.99 26.64
C ASN A 140 -45.03 8.11 25.78
N TRP A 141 -45.35 7.90 24.50
CA TRP A 141 -44.51 7.16 23.55
C TRP A 141 -43.15 7.81 23.32
N GLN A 142 -43.08 9.14 23.27
CA GLN A 142 -41.80 9.86 23.18
C GLN A 142 -40.88 9.61 24.39
N ARG A 143 -41.42 9.14 25.53
CA ARG A 143 -40.66 8.76 26.73
C ARG A 143 -40.67 7.25 27.01
N SER A 144 -41.34 6.46 26.18
CA SER A 144 -41.49 5.02 26.36
C SER A 144 -40.19 4.27 26.00
N PRO A 145 -39.76 3.27 26.78
CA PRO A 145 -38.64 2.39 26.42
C PRO A 145 -38.97 1.44 25.25
N LEU A 146 -40.25 1.31 24.89
CA LEU A 146 -40.72 0.57 23.71
C LEU A 146 -40.53 1.36 22.41
N ASN A 147 -40.25 2.66 22.48
CA ASN A 147 -39.94 3.48 21.32
C ASN A 147 -38.49 3.21 20.87
N PRO A 148 -38.26 2.64 19.67
CA PRO A 148 -36.92 2.23 19.24
C PRO A 148 -35.91 3.38 19.12
N ARG A 149 -36.37 4.64 19.10
CA ARG A 149 -35.49 5.83 19.12
C ARG A 149 -34.96 6.19 20.50
N ASN A 150 -35.58 5.70 21.58
CA ASN A 150 -35.13 5.93 22.96
C ASN A 150 -34.09 4.90 23.43
N GLN A 151 -33.89 3.82 22.67
CA GLN A 151 -32.92 2.74 22.95
C GLN A 151 -31.47 3.13 22.59
N ALA A 152 -31.16 4.43 22.52
CA ALA A 152 -29.82 4.95 22.22
C ALA A 152 -29.08 5.54 23.45
N LEU A 153 -29.65 5.40 24.66
CA LEU A 153 -29.11 6.02 25.89
C LEU A 153 -29.01 5.07 27.10
N ALA A 154 -29.26 3.77 26.92
CA ALA A 154 -29.18 2.76 28.00
C ALA A 154 -28.09 1.69 27.79
N ASP A 155 -27.72 1.37 26.54
CA ASP A 155 -26.73 0.31 26.21
C ASP A 155 -25.27 0.80 26.25
N LEU A 156 -24.89 1.46 27.34
CA LEU A 156 -23.49 1.79 27.68
C LEU A 156 -23.04 1.22 29.03
N SER A 157 -23.81 0.28 29.60
CA SER A 157 -23.28 -0.65 30.60
C SER A 157 -22.56 -1.81 29.92
N LEU A 158 -21.54 -2.36 30.57
CA LEU A 158 -20.68 -3.44 30.10
C LEU A 158 -21.41 -4.78 29.84
N ASP A 159 -22.71 -4.90 30.13
CA ASP A 159 -23.43 -6.17 30.21
C ASP A 159 -24.26 -6.54 28.96
N ASN A 160 -24.47 -5.60 28.03
CA ASN A 160 -25.30 -5.79 26.82
C ASN A 160 -24.51 -5.62 25.50
N LEU A 161 -23.57 -6.52 25.21
CA LEU A 161 -23.01 -6.66 23.86
C LEU A 161 -23.79 -7.69 23.03
N PRO A 162 -23.95 -7.49 21.70
CA PRO A 162 -24.70 -8.42 20.86
C PRO A 162 -23.99 -9.77 20.74
N LYS A 163 -24.73 -10.86 20.92
CA LYS A 163 -24.22 -12.22 20.70
C LYS A 163 -24.15 -12.53 19.21
N SER A 164 -22.97 -12.92 18.72
CA SER A 164 -22.74 -13.39 17.35
C SER A 164 -23.30 -14.80 17.14
N ASN A 165 -23.82 -15.08 15.95
CA ASN A 165 -24.30 -16.40 15.54
C ASN A 165 -23.28 -17.09 14.61
N GLY A 166 -22.75 -18.24 15.05
CA GLY A 166 -21.92 -19.17 14.24
C GLY A 166 -20.44 -18.77 14.14
N SER A 167 -19.46 -19.69 14.18
CA SER A 167 -19.51 -21.17 14.20
C SER A 167 -18.52 -21.75 15.23
N ALA A 168 -18.52 -23.08 15.44
CA ALA A 168 -17.98 -23.68 16.67
C ALA A 168 -16.50 -24.13 16.61
N ALA A 169 -15.64 -23.44 17.36
CA ALA A 169 -14.44 -23.99 18.00
C ALA A 169 -14.04 -23.16 19.24
N SER A 170 -14.67 -23.45 20.40
CA SER A 170 -14.26 -23.02 21.75
C SER A 170 -13.74 -21.58 21.96
N GLU A 171 -14.48 -20.55 21.56
CA GLU A 171 -14.15 -19.16 21.93
C GLU A 171 -14.94 -18.69 23.17
N ARG A 172 -14.22 -18.26 24.22
CA ARG A 172 -14.79 -17.37 25.25
C ARG A 172 -15.14 -16.02 24.60
N PRO A 173 -16.25 -15.36 24.95
CA PRO A 173 -16.53 -14.01 24.46
C PRO A 173 -15.37 -13.07 24.81
N TRP A 174 -14.67 -12.53 23.82
CA TRP A 174 -13.46 -11.72 24.02
C TRP A 174 -13.71 -10.43 24.83
N ALA A 175 -14.96 -9.96 24.90
CA ALA A 175 -15.34 -8.87 25.80
C ALA A 175 -15.15 -9.24 27.28
N GLU A 176 -15.24 -10.53 27.63
CA GLU A 176 -14.88 -11.05 28.96
C GLU A 176 -13.36 -11.04 29.14
N ILE A 177 -12.57 -11.40 28.12
CA ILE A 177 -11.09 -11.34 28.16
C ILE A 177 -10.59 -9.90 28.32
N ALA A 178 -11.21 -8.94 27.61
CA ALA A 178 -10.92 -7.52 27.75
C ALA A 178 -11.27 -6.99 29.17
N LYS A 179 -12.39 -7.44 29.76
CA LYS A 179 -12.75 -7.17 31.16
C LYS A 179 -11.78 -7.81 32.15
N GLU A 180 -11.38 -9.08 31.95
CA GLU A 180 -10.38 -9.79 32.76
C GLU A 180 -9.04 -9.03 32.74
N LYS A 181 -8.59 -8.59 31.55
CA LYS A 181 -7.31 -7.88 31.39
C LYS A 181 -7.35 -6.41 31.83
N ALA A 182 -8.52 -5.78 31.92
CA ALA A 182 -8.66 -4.40 32.40
C ALA A 182 -8.07 -4.17 33.82
N VAL A 183 -8.02 -5.21 34.66
CA VAL A 183 -7.35 -5.15 35.98
C VAL A 183 -5.87 -4.80 35.83
N TYR A 184 -5.17 -5.38 34.86
CA TYR A 184 -3.76 -5.08 34.60
C TYR A 184 -3.57 -3.68 34.02
N PHE A 185 -4.45 -3.25 33.11
CA PHE A 185 -4.39 -1.89 32.54
C PHE A 185 -4.56 -0.82 33.64
N ASN A 186 -5.49 -1.04 34.58
CA ASN A 186 -5.66 -0.17 35.75
C ASN A 186 -4.40 -0.17 36.65
N LYS A 187 -3.82 -1.35 36.95
CA LYS A 187 -2.56 -1.45 37.71
C LYS A 187 -1.43 -0.66 37.05
N ARG A 188 -1.29 -0.73 35.72
CA ARG A 188 -0.27 0.05 34.99
C ARG A 188 -0.49 1.56 35.17
N VAL A 189 -1.74 2.03 35.10
CA VAL A 189 -2.09 3.44 35.32
C VAL A 189 -1.77 3.88 36.76
N GLU A 190 -2.12 3.08 37.78
CA GLU A 190 -1.80 3.38 39.18
C GLU A 190 -0.29 3.49 39.42
N LEU A 191 0.49 2.56 38.86
CA LEU A 191 1.96 2.60 38.93
C LEU A 191 2.53 3.80 38.16
N PHE A 192 2.00 4.11 36.98
CA PHE A 192 2.41 5.28 36.19
C PHE A 192 2.19 6.59 36.96
N GLU A 193 1.02 6.76 37.60
CA GLU A 193 0.71 7.92 38.42
C GLU A 193 1.69 8.11 39.58
N LYS A 194 1.97 7.03 40.33
CA LYS A 194 2.99 7.01 41.39
C LYS A 194 4.39 7.44 40.90
N TYR A 195 4.79 7.04 39.69
CA TYR A 195 6.08 7.45 39.13
C TYR A 195 6.05 8.87 38.54
N ARG A 196 4.90 9.34 38.07
CA ARG A 196 4.69 10.73 37.61
C ARG A 196 4.81 11.73 38.76
N GLU A 197 4.26 11.42 39.94
CA GLU A 197 4.39 12.24 41.15
C GLU A 197 5.88 12.50 41.52
N ARG A 198 6.75 11.50 41.35
CA ARG A 198 8.20 11.63 41.55
C ARG A 198 8.83 12.66 40.61
N GLU A 199 8.47 12.64 39.31
CA GLU A 199 9.01 13.60 38.33
C GLU A 199 8.43 15.01 38.52
N VAL A 200 7.14 15.14 38.86
CA VAL A 200 6.51 16.44 39.18
C VAL A 200 7.20 17.11 40.37
N ALA A 201 7.45 16.36 41.46
CA ALA A 201 8.17 16.88 42.62
C ALA A 201 9.60 17.34 42.29
N ALA A 202 10.29 16.65 41.37
CA ALA A 202 11.61 17.06 40.89
C ALA A 202 11.57 18.38 40.09
N VAL A 203 10.58 18.55 39.21
CA VAL A 203 10.37 19.80 38.44
C VAL A 203 10.01 20.97 39.35
N GLU A 204 9.21 20.77 40.41
CA GLU A 204 8.93 21.82 41.39
C GLU A 204 10.19 22.22 42.19
N ALA A 205 11.03 21.26 42.58
CA ALA A 205 12.32 21.53 43.21
C ALA A 205 13.28 22.29 42.28
N ALA A 206 13.36 21.93 41.00
CA ALA A 206 14.14 22.65 40.00
C ALA A 206 13.63 24.08 39.77
N ARG A 207 12.31 24.28 39.77
CA ARG A 207 11.68 25.62 39.68
C ARG A 207 12.01 26.50 40.87
N ALA A 208 12.18 25.93 42.06
CA ALA A 208 12.67 26.65 43.24
C ALA A 208 14.18 26.97 43.14
N ALA A 209 14.98 26.11 42.49
CA ALA A 209 16.41 26.34 42.28
C ALA A 209 16.71 27.40 41.20
N ALA A 210 15.82 27.54 40.21
CA ALA A 210 15.85 28.58 39.17
C ALA A 210 17.21 28.71 38.41
N VAL A 211 17.89 27.59 38.20
CA VAL A 211 19.17 27.54 37.48
C VAL A 211 18.96 27.94 36.01
N PRO A 212 19.64 28.97 35.49
CA PRO A 212 19.45 29.41 34.10
C PRO A 212 20.07 28.43 33.10
N VAL A 213 19.46 28.33 31.92
CA VAL A 213 20.01 27.65 30.73
C VAL A 213 19.84 28.52 29.48
N GLN A 214 20.76 28.37 28.53
CA GLN A 214 20.78 29.08 27.25
C GLN A 214 20.31 28.17 26.11
N ILE A 215 19.27 28.59 25.39
CA ILE A 215 18.59 27.78 24.37
C ILE A 215 18.80 28.45 23.01
N THR A 216 19.63 27.85 22.17
CA THR A 216 19.97 28.38 20.85
C THR A 216 19.00 27.88 19.79
N LEU A 217 18.43 28.79 19.01
CA LEU A 217 17.48 28.49 17.94
C LEU A 217 18.17 28.38 16.57
N PRO A 218 17.52 27.81 15.53
CA PRO A 218 18.15 27.56 14.23
C PRO A 218 18.50 28.84 13.44
N ASP A 219 17.93 29.98 13.82
CA ASP A 219 18.25 31.32 13.30
C ASP A 219 19.43 31.99 14.04
N GLY A 220 20.04 31.30 15.01
CA GLY A 220 21.12 31.80 15.84
C GLY A 220 20.67 32.69 17.01
N HIS A 221 19.36 32.94 17.19
CA HIS A 221 18.88 33.64 18.37
C HIS A 221 18.91 32.74 19.60
N VAL A 222 19.39 33.30 20.72
CA VAL A 222 19.44 32.61 22.01
C VAL A 222 18.27 33.06 22.89
N ARG A 223 17.71 32.14 23.66
CA ARG A 223 16.63 32.37 24.63
C ARG A 223 17.03 31.87 26.00
N ASP A 224 16.74 32.65 27.03
CA ASP A 224 16.87 32.22 28.42
C ASP A 224 15.77 31.21 28.77
N GLY A 225 16.14 30.17 29.51
CA GLY A 225 15.24 29.22 30.16
C GLY A 225 15.69 28.88 31.57
N VAL A 226 14.91 28.04 32.25
CA VAL A 226 15.24 27.47 33.56
C VAL A 226 15.44 25.96 33.40
N LYS A 227 16.59 25.46 33.88
CA LYS A 227 16.98 24.06 33.86
C LYS A 227 15.89 23.18 34.50
N ASP A 228 15.59 22.05 33.86
CA ASP A 228 14.61 21.06 34.30
C ASP A 228 13.17 21.62 34.48
N VAL A 229 12.89 22.81 33.92
CA VAL A 229 11.58 23.48 34.02
C VAL A 229 11.07 23.98 32.67
N THR A 230 11.89 24.69 31.90
CA THR A 230 11.51 25.22 30.59
C THR A 230 11.42 24.10 29.57
N THR A 231 10.29 24.03 28.85
CA THR A 231 10.04 23.02 27.82
C THR A 231 10.20 23.62 26.41
N PRO A 232 10.44 22.78 25.38
CA PRO A 232 10.37 23.22 23.99
C PRO A 232 9.06 23.92 23.61
N LEU A 233 7.92 23.51 24.20
CA LEU A 233 6.63 24.16 23.95
C LEU A 233 6.55 25.59 24.51
N ASP A 234 7.18 25.85 25.66
CA ASP A 234 7.25 27.20 26.22
C ASP A 234 8.00 28.15 25.28
N ILE A 235 9.13 27.67 24.74
CA ILE A 235 9.91 28.41 23.73
C ILE A 235 9.11 28.59 22.43
N ALA A 236 8.43 27.55 21.96
CA ALA A 236 7.53 27.65 20.80
C ALA A 236 6.43 28.70 21.00
N ALA A 237 5.85 28.77 22.21
CA ALA A 237 4.78 29.71 22.56
C ALA A 237 5.29 31.15 22.69
N ALA A 238 6.51 31.33 23.21
CA ALA A 238 7.21 32.61 23.27
C ALA A 238 7.64 33.14 21.88
N LEU A 239 7.88 32.24 20.92
CA LEU A 239 8.14 32.59 19.51
C LEU A 239 6.85 32.98 18.78
N SER A 240 5.86 32.08 18.71
CA SER A 240 4.52 32.44 18.27
C SER A 240 3.44 31.43 18.68
N LYS A 241 2.23 31.94 18.97
CA LYS A 241 1.05 31.11 19.22
C LYS A 241 0.68 30.19 18.04
N SER A 242 1.09 30.54 16.82
CA SER A 242 0.89 29.70 15.63
C SER A 242 1.85 28.50 15.62
N LEU A 243 3.13 28.74 15.92
CA LEU A 243 4.15 27.68 16.01
C LEU A 243 3.81 26.69 17.13
N ALA A 244 3.53 27.16 18.35
CA ALA A 244 3.14 26.28 19.46
C ALA A 244 1.90 25.43 19.18
N LYS A 245 0.97 25.92 18.34
CA LYS A 245 -0.23 25.16 17.93
C LYS A 245 0.06 24.12 16.83
N LYS A 246 1.11 24.32 16.02
CA LYS A 246 1.53 23.43 14.93
C LYS A 246 2.68 22.50 15.30
N ALA A 247 3.37 22.76 16.40
CA ALA A 247 4.48 21.96 16.90
C ALA A 247 3.99 20.53 17.22
N VAL A 248 4.72 19.55 16.70
CA VAL A 248 4.45 18.11 16.88
C VAL A 248 5.53 17.44 17.71
N VAL A 249 6.79 17.82 17.50
CA VAL A 249 7.94 17.27 18.23
C VAL A 249 9.09 18.29 18.28
N ALA A 250 10.02 18.14 19.22
CA ALA A 250 11.23 18.94 19.29
C ALA A 250 12.48 18.10 18.99
N GLU A 251 13.58 18.79 18.76
CA GLU A 251 14.91 18.21 18.61
C GLU A 251 15.89 19.04 19.43
N VAL A 252 16.64 18.37 20.31
CA VAL A 252 17.57 18.96 21.27
C VAL A 252 18.95 18.37 21.02
N ASP A 253 19.90 19.19 20.59
CA ASP A 253 21.26 18.78 20.21
C ASP A 253 21.29 17.57 19.25
N GLY A 254 20.44 17.61 18.21
CA GLY A 254 20.30 16.56 17.20
C GLY A 254 19.40 15.37 17.61
N LYS A 255 18.96 15.30 18.87
CA LYS A 255 18.20 14.17 19.41
C LYS A 255 16.69 14.46 19.47
N PRO A 256 15.82 13.50 19.09
CA PRO A 256 14.37 13.65 19.25
C PRO A 256 13.96 13.91 20.71
N TRP A 257 12.98 14.81 20.92
CA TRP A 257 12.59 15.29 22.24
C TRP A 257 11.09 15.65 22.29
N ASP A 258 10.41 15.29 23.38
CA ASP A 258 8.99 15.63 23.58
C ASP A 258 8.81 17.13 23.84
N LEU A 259 7.74 17.71 23.31
CA LEU A 259 7.46 19.15 23.47
C LEU A 259 7.23 19.57 24.93
N PHE A 260 6.82 18.65 25.80
CA PHE A 260 6.62 18.86 27.24
C PHE A 260 7.79 18.39 28.11
N ARG A 261 8.81 17.72 27.56
CA ARG A 261 9.97 17.30 28.36
C ARG A 261 10.85 18.52 28.66
N PRO A 262 11.15 18.83 29.93
CA PRO A 262 12.00 19.96 30.27
C PRO A 262 13.41 19.89 29.66
N LEU A 263 14.05 21.03 29.51
CA LEU A 263 15.41 21.16 28.99
C LEU A 263 16.42 21.07 30.15
N GLU A 264 17.32 20.09 30.05
CA GLU A 264 18.19 19.64 31.15
C GLU A 264 19.50 20.44 31.25
N GLN A 265 19.85 21.22 30.22
CA GLN A 265 21.10 21.99 30.10
C GLN A 265 21.00 22.99 28.93
N ASP A 266 22.05 23.79 28.72
CA ASP A 266 22.23 24.59 27.50
C ASP A 266 22.19 23.69 26.27
N CYS A 267 21.44 24.09 25.23
CA CYS A 267 21.16 23.23 24.09
C CYS A 267 20.80 24.00 22.81
N ASN A 268 20.95 23.33 21.66
CA ASN A 268 20.39 23.75 20.39
C ASN A 268 18.99 23.14 20.22
N LEU A 269 17.96 23.96 20.02
CA LEU A 269 16.57 23.56 19.92
C LEU A 269 16.00 23.81 18.51
N ALA A 270 15.48 22.75 17.88
CA ALA A 270 14.63 22.85 16.70
C ALA A 270 13.20 22.35 17.02
N ILE A 271 12.19 22.97 16.40
CA ILE A 271 10.77 22.63 16.58
C ILE A 271 10.23 22.14 15.23
N HIS A 272 9.65 20.95 15.22
CA HIS A 272 9.14 20.28 14.02
C HIS A 272 7.61 20.29 13.98
N THR A 273 7.04 20.59 12.82
CA THR A 273 5.61 20.44 12.51
C THR A 273 5.38 19.13 11.76
N PHE A 274 4.12 18.72 11.57
CA PHE A 274 3.75 17.54 10.77
C PHE A 274 4.30 17.57 9.32
N ASP A 275 4.66 18.75 8.81
CA ASP A 275 5.20 18.88 7.45
C ASP A 275 6.63 18.33 7.32
N SER A 276 7.40 18.23 8.42
CA SER A 276 8.77 17.69 8.41
C SER A 276 8.80 16.16 8.59
N PRO A 277 9.82 15.45 8.06
CA PRO A 277 9.95 14.00 8.24
C PRO A 277 9.94 13.57 9.71
N LYS A 278 10.69 14.28 10.57
CA LYS A 278 10.73 14.03 12.03
C LYS A 278 9.37 14.25 12.70
N GLY A 279 8.59 15.23 12.22
CA GLY A 279 7.23 15.46 12.68
C GLY A 279 6.25 14.35 12.27
N LYS A 280 6.37 13.79 11.06
CA LYS A 280 5.54 12.66 10.60
C LYS A 280 5.85 11.38 11.36
N ASP A 281 7.13 11.10 11.59
CA ASP A 281 7.58 9.94 12.37
C ASP A 281 6.98 9.95 13.78
N ALA A 282 7.19 11.03 14.55
CA ALA A 282 6.60 11.20 15.88
C ALA A 282 5.06 11.17 15.87
N PHE A 283 4.43 11.71 14.82
CA PHE A 283 2.98 11.68 14.63
C PHE A 283 2.44 10.26 14.42
N TRP A 284 3.02 9.49 13.51
CA TRP A 284 2.60 8.12 13.23
C TRP A 284 2.98 7.15 14.34
N HIS A 285 4.10 7.37 15.02
CA HIS A 285 4.46 6.62 16.23
C HIS A 285 3.43 6.84 17.36
N SER A 286 2.97 8.09 17.55
CA SER A 286 1.86 8.40 18.45
C SER A 286 0.53 7.82 17.97
N SER A 287 0.33 7.73 16.65
CA SER A 287 -0.85 7.08 16.06
C SER A 287 -0.87 5.57 16.33
N ALA A 288 0.30 4.92 16.32
CA ALA A 288 0.45 3.51 16.69
C ALA A 288 -0.02 3.25 18.12
N HIS A 289 0.29 4.14 19.08
CA HIS A 289 -0.23 4.00 20.44
C HIS A 289 -1.78 4.05 20.49
N ILE A 290 -2.46 4.86 19.67
CA ILE A 290 -3.94 4.83 19.62
C ILE A 290 -4.46 3.50 19.03
N LEU A 291 -3.74 2.91 18.07
CA LEU A 291 -4.05 1.56 17.57
C LEU A 291 -3.83 0.50 18.66
N GLY A 292 -2.71 0.55 19.38
CA GLY A 292 -2.43 -0.31 20.53
C GLY A 292 -3.52 -0.23 21.61
N GLN A 293 -3.92 0.98 22.00
CA GLN A 293 -5.04 1.22 22.92
C GLN A 293 -6.35 0.59 22.40
N SER A 294 -6.62 0.70 21.11
CA SER A 294 -7.82 0.11 20.50
C SER A 294 -7.77 -1.43 20.54
N LEU A 295 -6.60 -2.02 20.34
CA LEU A 295 -6.38 -3.47 20.41
C LEU A 295 -6.45 -4.02 21.84
N GLU A 296 -5.90 -3.31 22.83
CA GLU A 296 -6.02 -3.68 24.25
C GLU A 296 -7.48 -3.63 24.72
N LEU A 297 -8.20 -2.53 24.43
CA LEU A 297 -9.54 -2.30 24.95
C LEU A 297 -10.63 -3.15 24.28
N GLU A 298 -10.52 -3.43 22.98
CA GLU A 298 -11.53 -4.24 22.27
C GLU A 298 -11.19 -5.73 22.33
N PHE A 299 -9.92 -6.13 22.26
CA PHE A 299 -9.55 -7.55 22.08
C PHE A 299 -8.75 -8.15 23.25
N GLY A 300 -8.41 -7.36 24.28
CA GLY A 300 -7.51 -7.82 25.35
C GLY A 300 -6.11 -8.19 24.82
N ALA A 301 -5.67 -7.54 23.74
CA ALA A 301 -4.45 -7.91 23.04
C ALA A 301 -3.19 -7.69 23.90
N GLU A 302 -2.23 -8.61 23.84
CA GLU A 302 -0.90 -8.36 24.40
C GLU A 302 -0.07 -7.58 23.38
N LEU A 303 0.10 -6.28 23.62
CA LEU A 303 0.88 -5.40 22.77
C LEU A 303 2.36 -5.78 22.76
N THR A 304 2.99 -5.77 21.59
CA THR A 304 4.42 -6.07 21.43
C THR A 304 5.19 -4.85 20.92
N ILE A 305 5.19 -4.58 19.61
CA ILE A 305 5.95 -3.50 18.94
C ILE A 305 5.02 -2.77 17.96
N GLY A 306 5.03 -1.43 17.99
CA GLY A 306 4.27 -0.59 17.07
C GLY A 306 5.05 0.62 16.56
N PRO A 307 5.83 0.49 15.48
CA PRO A 307 6.65 1.57 14.94
C PRO A 307 5.89 2.42 13.92
N ALA A 308 6.39 3.63 13.69
CA ALA A 308 6.07 4.39 12.50
C ALA A 308 6.70 3.73 11.24
N LEU A 309 6.18 4.09 10.07
CA LEU A 309 6.69 3.73 8.75
C LEU A 309 6.95 5.02 7.94
N GLU A 310 7.57 4.90 6.78
CA GLU A 310 7.68 6.02 5.81
C GLU A 310 6.30 6.59 5.41
N GLU A 311 5.26 5.74 5.44
CA GLU A 311 3.87 6.16 5.29
C GLU A 311 2.96 5.32 6.20
N GLY A 312 2.47 5.93 7.29
CA GLY A 312 1.62 5.28 8.28
C GLY A 312 2.40 4.53 9.36
N PHE A 313 1.81 3.47 9.91
CA PHE A 313 2.32 2.73 11.06
C PHE A 313 1.70 1.33 11.13
N TYR A 314 2.25 0.46 11.99
CA TYR A 314 1.58 -0.78 12.39
C TYR A 314 1.65 -1.00 13.90
N TYR A 315 0.88 -1.97 14.39
CA TYR A 315 1.08 -2.54 15.72
C TYR A 315 0.99 -4.07 15.66
N ASP A 316 2.01 -4.74 16.19
CA ASP A 316 2.02 -6.19 16.41
C ASP A 316 1.46 -6.53 17.79
N CYS A 317 0.42 -7.37 17.83
CA CYS A 317 -0.15 -7.86 19.09
C CYS A 317 -0.32 -9.38 19.10
N TYR A 318 -0.24 -9.96 20.30
CA TYR A 318 -0.54 -11.36 20.54
C TYR A 318 -2.00 -11.51 20.98
N LEU A 319 -2.71 -12.42 20.30
CA LEU A 319 -4.13 -12.70 20.50
C LEU A 319 -4.38 -14.21 20.76
N GLY A 320 -3.36 -14.94 21.21
CA GLY A 320 -3.42 -16.39 21.34
C GLY A 320 -3.59 -17.06 19.97
N ASP A 321 -4.58 -17.95 19.87
CA ASP A 321 -4.88 -18.69 18.64
C ASP A 321 -5.74 -17.90 17.63
N ARG A 322 -6.23 -16.70 18.01
CA ARG A 322 -7.11 -15.89 17.15
C ARG A 322 -6.34 -15.19 16.02
N THR A 323 -6.95 -15.19 14.83
CA THR A 323 -6.55 -14.37 13.69
C THR A 323 -7.59 -13.27 13.45
N LEU A 324 -7.14 -12.05 13.15
CA LEU A 324 -8.04 -10.91 12.87
C LEU A 324 -8.62 -11.03 11.46
N CYS A 325 -9.94 -10.90 11.33
CA CYS A 325 -10.66 -10.94 10.06
C CYS A 325 -11.14 -9.55 9.61
N GLU A 326 -11.76 -9.44 8.42
CA GLU A 326 -12.23 -8.13 7.92
C GLU A 326 -13.26 -7.43 8.83
N PRO A 327 -14.27 -8.10 9.41
CA PRO A 327 -15.13 -7.51 10.44
C PRO A 327 -14.40 -6.95 11.66
N ASP A 328 -13.27 -7.55 12.05
CA ASP A 328 -12.44 -7.04 13.15
C ASP A 328 -11.74 -5.75 12.76
N ARG A 329 -11.26 -5.63 11.51
CA ARG A 329 -10.70 -4.36 10.99
C ARG A 329 -11.71 -3.24 11.03
N ASP A 330 -12.97 -3.55 10.72
CA ASP A 330 -14.09 -2.62 10.76
C ASP A 330 -14.39 -2.16 12.21
N THR A 331 -14.23 -3.07 13.17
CA THR A 331 -14.36 -2.82 14.61
C THR A 331 -13.19 -1.97 15.13
N ILE A 332 -11.94 -2.30 14.75
CA ILE A 332 -10.75 -1.49 15.05
C ILE A 332 -10.87 -0.11 14.43
N GLN A 333 -11.33 0.00 13.18
CA GLN A 333 -11.55 1.27 12.48
C GLN A 333 -12.56 2.15 13.24
N LYS A 334 -13.72 1.58 13.59
CA LYS A 334 -14.74 2.28 14.40
C LYS A 334 -14.17 2.67 15.75
N ARG A 335 -13.38 1.80 16.42
CA ARG A 335 -12.75 2.13 17.70
C ARG A 335 -11.71 3.23 17.55
N MET A 336 -10.84 3.21 16.55
CA MET A 336 -9.87 4.28 16.29
C MET A 336 -10.54 5.61 15.95
N GLN A 337 -11.68 5.59 15.24
CA GLN A 337 -12.50 6.77 14.97
C GLN A 337 -13.28 7.27 16.20
N GLN A 338 -13.83 6.37 17.02
CA GLN A 338 -14.56 6.70 18.25
C GLN A 338 -13.61 7.19 19.33
N ALA A 339 -12.49 6.48 19.52
CA ALA A 339 -11.32 6.93 20.24
C ALA A 339 -10.98 8.31 19.69
N GLY A 340 -10.52 8.45 18.44
CA GLY A 340 -10.24 9.73 17.77
C GLY A 340 -11.26 10.86 18.02
N ALA A 341 -12.56 10.59 17.99
CA ALA A 341 -13.60 11.60 18.25
C ALA A 341 -13.74 11.98 19.74
N ILE A 342 -13.63 11.01 20.66
CA ILE A 342 -13.57 11.23 22.11
C ILE A 342 -12.26 11.93 22.47
N ILE A 343 -11.18 11.53 21.83
CA ILE A 343 -9.79 11.90 21.99
C ILE A 343 -9.51 13.32 21.45
N VAL A 344 -10.09 13.72 20.32
CA VAL A 344 -10.05 15.11 19.82
C VAL A 344 -10.83 16.06 20.73
N LYS A 345 -11.88 15.58 21.40
CA LYS A 345 -12.66 16.36 22.38
C LYS A 345 -11.97 16.43 23.76
N ALA A 346 -11.47 15.31 24.27
CA ALA A 346 -10.82 15.19 25.57
C ALA A 346 -9.34 15.62 25.55
N LYS A 347 -8.70 15.59 24.37
CA LYS A 347 -7.27 15.85 24.12
C LYS A 347 -6.37 15.09 25.08
N GLN A 348 -6.47 13.75 25.06
CA GLN A 348 -5.61 12.89 25.86
C GLN A 348 -4.15 13.26 25.58
N ALA A 349 -3.45 13.74 26.62
CA ALA A 349 -2.04 14.04 26.55
C ALA A 349 -1.24 12.74 26.45
N PHE A 350 -0.10 12.80 25.77
CA PHE A 350 0.93 11.79 25.93
C PHE A 350 1.81 12.20 27.10
N GLU A 351 1.70 11.44 28.19
CA GLU A 351 2.47 11.68 29.40
C GLU A 351 3.65 10.72 29.44
N ARG A 352 4.84 11.20 29.80
CA ARG A 352 6.08 10.42 29.89
C ARG A 352 6.45 10.23 31.36
N VAL A 353 6.98 9.06 31.72
CA VAL A 353 7.73 8.85 32.98
C VAL A 353 8.98 8.03 32.74
N THR A 354 10.02 8.29 33.52
CA THR A 354 11.26 7.51 33.58
C THR A 354 11.18 6.54 34.75
N VAL A 355 11.44 5.26 34.47
CA VAL A 355 11.33 4.15 35.43
C VAL A 355 12.61 3.32 35.47
N SER A 356 12.90 2.73 36.63
CA SER A 356 13.94 1.71 36.74
C SER A 356 13.49 0.39 36.10
N ARG A 357 14.45 -0.49 35.82
CA ARG A 357 14.18 -1.84 35.31
C ARG A 357 13.23 -2.64 36.20
N ALA A 358 13.34 -2.52 37.52
CA ALA A 358 12.45 -3.20 38.46
C ALA A 358 11.01 -2.67 38.39
N GLU A 359 10.85 -1.34 38.35
CA GLU A 359 9.55 -0.66 38.20
C GLU A 359 8.88 -1.01 36.85
N ALA A 360 9.66 -1.08 35.76
CA ALA A 360 9.16 -1.50 34.45
C ALA A 360 8.71 -2.97 34.44
N LEU A 361 9.48 -3.88 35.06
CA LEU A 361 9.10 -5.30 35.17
C LEU A 361 7.85 -5.49 36.04
N GLU A 362 7.69 -4.72 37.12
CA GLU A 362 6.47 -4.72 37.94
C GLU A 362 5.24 -4.22 37.15
N MET A 363 5.43 -3.20 36.31
CA MET A 363 4.38 -2.60 35.50
C MET A 363 3.87 -3.54 34.40
N PHE A 364 4.75 -4.28 33.72
CA PHE A 364 4.40 -5.12 32.57
C PHE A 364 4.48 -6.63 32.83
N GLN A 365 4.48 -7.06 34.10
CA GLN A 365 4.66 -8.46 34.52
C GLN A 365 3.75 -9.48 33.82
N GLU A 366 2.55 -9.08 33.41
CA GLU A 366 1.56 -9.91 32.72
C GLU A 366 1.80 -10.04 31.20
N ASN A 367 2.62 -9.17 30.61
CA ASN A 367 2.92 -9.17 29.18
C ASN A 367 4.33 -9.69 28.94
N LYS A 368 4.43 -10.99 28.63
CA LYS A 368 5.71 -11.70 28.41
C LYS A 368 6.61 -11.03 27.36
N PHE A 369 6.03 -10.41 26.33
CA PHE A 369 6.78 -9.75 25.26
C PHE A 369 7.43 -8.46 25.76
N LYS A 370 6.71 -7.66 26.56
CA LYS A 370 7.25 -6.45 27.19
C LYS A 370 8.32 -6.81 28.26
N VAL A 371 8.12 -7.89 29.02
CA VAL A 371 9.13 -8.43 29.94
C VAL A 371 10.41 -8.83 29.19
N GLU A 372 10.31 -9.57 28.08
CA GLU A 372 11.46 -9.97 27.26
C GLU A 372 12.19 -8.75 26.68
N LEU A 373 11.44 -7.73 26.21
CA LEU A 373 12.02 -6.46 25.73
C LEU A 373 12.79 -5.73 26.84
N ILE A 374 12.21 -5.61 28.04
CA ILE A 374 12.88 -4.95 29.19
C ILE A 374 14.15 -5.71 29.58
N GLN A 375 14.08 -7.04 29.65
CA GLN A 375 15.23 -7.89 29.99
C GLN A 375 16.36 -7.74 28.97
N GLY A 376 16.03 -7.65 27.67
CA GLY A 376 17.00 -7.50 26.58
C GLY A 376 17.68 -6.13 26.44
N LEU A 377 17.28 -5.11 27.22
CA LEU A 377 17.97 -3.82 27.25
C LEU A 377 19.33 -3.92 28.00
N PRO A 378 20.31 -3.02 27.72
CA PRO A 378 21.50 -2.84 28.56
C PRO A 378 21.17 -2.51 30.03
N GLU A 379 22.00 -2.91 30.99
CA GLU A 379 21.72 -2.71 32.43
C GLU A 379 21.57 -1.24 32.83
N ASP A 380 22.34 -0.36 32.19
CA ASP A 380 22.36 1.09 32.37
C ASP A 380 21.33 1.85 31.52
N ALA A 381 20.54 1.14 30.70
CA ALA A 381 19.58 1.78 29.81
C ALA A 381 18.47 2.50 30.58
N SER A 382 18.28 3.80 30.28
CA SER A 382 17.11 4.56 30.72
C SER A 382 15.84 3.95 30.13
N ILE A 383 14.93 3.49 30.99
CA ILE A 383 13.62 2.96 30.58
C ILE A 383 12.55 4.02 30.78
N THR A 384 11.67 4.15 29.78
CA THR A 384 10.58 5.12 29.78
C THR A 384 9.26 4.44 29.45
N CYS A 385 8.21 4.93 30.08
CA CYS A 385 6.83 4.53 29.81
C CYS A 385 6.04 5.76 29.38
N TYR A 386 5.12 5.58 28.45
CA TYR A 386 4.18 6.62 28.05
C TYR A 386 2.75 6.19 28.34
N ARG A 387 1.97 7.14 28.85
CA ARG A 387 0.52 7.00 29.05
C ARG A 387 -0.22 7.83 28.02
N CYS A 388 -1.29 7.25 27.49
CA CYS A 388 -2.31 7.93 26.70
C CYS A 388 -3.68 7.45 27.18
N GLY A 389 -4.33 8.25 28.04
CA GLY A 389 -5.59 7.87 28.68
C GLY A 389 -5.45 6.60 29.52
N PRO A 390 -6.25 5.53 29.27
CA PRO A 390 -6.14 4.26 30.00
C PRO A 390 -4.97 3.37 29.56
N MET A 391 -4.31 3.64 28.43
CA MET A 391 -3.17 2.85 27.97
C MET A 391 -1.87 3.37 28.60
N VAL A 392 -1.04 2.46 29.08
CA VAL A 392 0.36 2.70 29.47
C VAL A 392 1.23 1.69 28.73
N ASP A 393 2.28 2.17 28.06
CA ASP A 393 3.13 1.38 27.19
C ASP A 393 4.63 1.69 27.35
N LEU A 394 5.45 0.66 27.15
CA LEU A 394 6.91 0.74 27.15
C LEU A 394 7.37 1.35 25.82
N CYS A 395 7.85 2.58 25.86
CA CYS A 395 8.19 3.32 24.67
C CYS A 395 9.28 4.38 24.97
N ARG A 396 10.18 4.63 24.00
CA ARG A 396 11.18 5.71 24.10
C ARG A 396 10.60 7.08 23.73
N GLY A 397 9.58 7.10 22.86
CA GLY A 397 9.07 8.31 22.23
C GLY A 397 10.09 8.93 21.28
N PRO A 398 9.95 10.22 20.94
CA PRO A 398 8.99 11.17 21.49
C PRO A 398 7.57 11.00 20.94
N HIS A 399 6.60 11.60 21.62
CA HIS A 399 5.20 11.64 21.21
C HIS A 399 4.66 13.06 20.96
N VAL A 400 3.56 13.13 20.22
CA VAL A 400 2.84 14.40 19.96
C VAL A 400 2.25 14.97 21.26
N PRO A 401 2.03 16.29 21.40
CA PRO A 401 1.58 16.90 22.66
C PRO A 401 0.27 16.29 23.20
N ASN A 402 -0.67 16.10 22.30
CA ASN A 402 -1.90 15.40 22.58
C ASN A 402 -2.43 14.79 21.29
N THR A 403 -3.15 13.72 21.49
CA THR A 403 -3.88 12.97 20.49
C THR A 403 -4.89 13.76 19.64
N GLY A 404 -5.28 14.97 20.04
CA GLY A 404 -6.19 15.84 19.26
C GLY A 404 -5.59 16.38 17.94
N ALA A 405 -4.30 16.12 17.70
CA ALA A 405 -3.66 16.27 16.40
C ALA A 405 -4.13 15.21 15.38
N LEU A 406 -4.60 14.04 15.83
CA LEU A 406 -5.00 12.93 14.96
C LEU A 406 -6.51 12.99 14.70
N ARG A 407 -6.91 13.46 13.51
CA ARG A 407 -8.34 13.68 13.18
C ARG A 407 -8.89 12.73 12.15
N ALA A 408 -8.05 12.24 11.25
CA ALA A 408 -8.43 11.33 10.20
C ALA A 408 -7.58 10.06 10.32
N VAL A 409 -8.20 8.88 10.28
CA VAL A 409 -7.53 7.59 10.48
C VAL A 409 -8.18 6.49 9.65
N ALA A 410 -7.38 5.56 9.13
CA ALA A 410 -7.83 4.39 8.39
C ALA A 410 -6.96 3.15 8.69
N VAL A 411 -7.60 2.03 9.05
CA VAL A 411 -6.99 0.69 9.15
C VAL A 411 -6.83 0.10 7.76
N THR A 412 -5.59 0.03 7.29
CA THR A 412 -5.25 -0.28 5.88
C THR A 412 -5.15 -1.77 5.62
N ASN A 413 -4.63 -2.56 6.58
CA ASN A 413 -4.57 -4.03 6.47
C ASN A 413 -4.44 -4.72 7.84
N ALA A 414 -4.70 -6.03 7.88
CA ALA A 414 -4.29 -6.92 8.97
C ALA A 414 -3.57 -8.14 8.37
N SER A 415 -2.52 -8.63 9.03
CA SER A 415 -1.70 -9.75 8.53
C SER A 415 -1.04 -10.53 9.66
N ARG A 416 -0.69 -11.79 9.43
CA ARG A 416 0.10 -12.57 10.39
C ARG A 416 1.57 -12.15 10.37
N ALA A 417 2.16 -12.04 11.56
CA ALA A 417 3.60 -11.88 11.80
C ALA A 417 4.08 -12.94 12.81
N PHE A 418 5.36 -12.91 13.17
CA PHE A 418 5.96 -13.77 14.19
C PHE A 418 6.86 -12.95 15.09
N TRP A 419 6.94 -13.32 16.37
CA TRP A 419 7.78 -12.62 17.34
C TRP A 419 9.27 -12.70 16.95
N ARG A 420 9.95 -11.54 16.95
CA ARG A 420 11.31 -11.35 16.39
C ARG A 420 11.49 -11.83 14.93
N ALA A 421 10.42 -11.93 14.15
CA ALA A 421 10.41 -12.52 12.80
C ALA A 421 10.86 -13.99 12.72
N ASP A 422 10.86 -14.72 13.85
CA ASP A 422 11.20 -16.13 13.92
C ASP A 422 9.94 -17.00 13.84
N VAL A 423 9.80 -17.76 12.75
CA VAL A 423 8.65 -18.62 12.48
C VAL A 423 8.44 -19.75 13.49
N THR A 424 9.43 -20.04 14.34
CA THR A 424 9.32 -21.03 15.44
C THR A 424 8.74 -20.43 16.72
N ARG A 425 8.65 -19.10 16.81
CA ARG A 425 8.12 -18.35 17.96
C ARG A 425 6.65 -18.01 17.78
N GLU A 426 6.10 -17.31 18.77
CA GLU A 426 4.66 -17.02 18.82
C GLU A 426 4.16 -16.24 17.60
N PRO A 427 3.04 -16.68 16.99
CA PRO A 427 2.40 -15.94 15.91
C PRO A 427 1.76 -14.66 16.48
N LEU A 428 1.94 -13.55 15.75
CA LEU A 428 1.40 -12.25 16.09
C LEU A 428 0.41 -11.80 15.01
N GLN A 429 -0.51 -10.93 15.39
CA GLN A 429 -1.40 -10.23 14.48
C GLN A 429 -0.86 -8.81 14.30
N ARG A 430 -0.46 -8.48 13.06
CA ARG A 430 0.01 -7.15 12.67
C ARG A 430 -1.14 -6.38 12.06
N VAL A 431 -1.51 -5.25 12.67
CA VAL A 431 -2.51 -4.34 12.11
C VAL A 431 -1.81 -3.10 11.58
N TYR A 432 -2.01 -2.80 10.30
CA TYR A 432 -1.52 -1.59 9.64
C TYR A 432 -2.60 -0.51 9.62
N ALA A 433 -2.19 0.73 9.86
CA ALA A 433 -3.06 1.89 9.76
C ALA A 433 -2.30 3.14 9.32
N ILE A 434 -3.04 4.17 8.93
CA ILE A 434 -2.52 5.50 8.62
C ILE A 434 -3.41 6.56 9.27
N ALA A 435 -2.80 7.69 9.63
CA ALA A 435 -3.50 8.82 10.21
C ALA A 435 -2.96 10.14 9.64
N PHE A 436 -3.80 11.18 9.69
CA PHE A 436 -3.49 12.53 9.24
C PHE A 436 -4.10 13.61 10.16
N PRO A 437 -3.50 14.81 10.21
CA PRO A 437 -4.10 15.98 10.84
C PRO A 437 -5.42 16.43 10.22
N GLU A 438 -5.63 16.22 8.92
CA GLU A 438 -6.84 16.62 8.20
C GLU A 438 -7.47 15.51 7.33
N ASP A 439 -8.81 15.48 7.30
CA ASP A 439 -9.60 14.54 6.49
C ASP A 439 -9.36 14.66 4.98
N LYS A 440 -8.93 15.86 4.52
CA LYS A 440 -8.51 16.09 3.13
C LYS A 440 -7.31 15.21 2.75
N GLU A 441 -6.31 15.10 3.62
CA GLU A 441 -5.10 14.31 3.37
C GLU A 441 -5.41 12.82 3.36
N LEU A 442 -6.33 12.36 4.23
CA LEU A 442 -6.79 10.97 4.21
C LEU A 442 -7.53 10.63 2.91
N LYS A 443 -8.36 11.55 2.39
CA LYS A 443 -9.05 11.37 1.10
C LYS A 443 -8.08 11.37 -0.08
N GLU A 444 -7.07 12.25 -0.06
CA GLU A 444 -5.99 12.24 -1.05
C GLU A 444 -5.20 10.92 -1.00
N TYR A 445 -4.87 10.43 0.20
CA TYR A 445 -4.25 9.11 0.39
C TYR A 445 -5.13 7.97 -0.15
N GLN A 446 -6.40 7.91 0.25
CA GLN A 446 -7.34 6.87 -0.20
C GLN A 446 -7.47 6.87 -1.74
N HIS A 447 -7.58 8.05 -2.35
CA HIS A 447 -7.60 8.18 -3.80
C HIS A 447 -6.30 7.68 -4.46
N ARG A 448 -5.12 7.99 -3.90
CA ARG A 448 -3.84 7.42 -4.38
C ARG A 448 -3.82 5.89 -4.30
N ILE A 449 -4.32 5.31 -3.21
CA ILE A 449 -4.36 3.85 -3.03
C ILE A 449 -5.37 3.19 -3.99
N GLU A 450 -6.52 3.82 -4.25
CA GLU A 450 -7.47 3.34 -5.26
C GLU A 450 -6.89 3.38 -6.67
N GLU A 451 -6.21 4.46 -7.05
CA GLU A 451 -5.49 4.56 -8.32
C GLU A 451 -4.33 3.57 -8.40
N ALA A 452 -3.62 3.30 -7.31
CA ALA A 452 -2.59 2.28 -7.24
C ALA A 452 -3.15 0.87 -7.47
N LYS A 453 -4.28 0.52 -6.83
CA LYS A 453 -4.97 -0.77 -7.04
C LYS A 453 -5.39 -0.99 -8.49
N LYS A 454 -5.91 0.05 -9.17
CA LYS A 454 -6.27 -0.01 -10.60
C LYS A 454 -5.06 -0.25 -11.52
N ARG A 455 -3.86 0.12 -11.06
CA ARG A 455 -2.60 -0.03 -11.80
C ARG A 455 -1.79 -1.27 -11.41
N ASP A 456 -2.28 -2.10 -10.49
CA ASP A 456 -1.55 -3.29 -10.03
C ASP A 456 -1.21 -4.21 -11.21
N HIS A 457 0.08 -4.53 -11.36
CA HIS A 457 0.59 -5.33 -12.48
C HIS A 457 -0.03 -6.73 -12.53
N ARG A 458 -0.51 -7.28 -11.39
CA ARG A 458 -1.20 -8.57 -11.34
C ARG A 458 -2.58 -8.48 -12.00
N LEU A 459 -3.31 -7.41 -11.71
CA LEU A 459 -4.62 -7.12 -12.30
C LEU A 459 -4.49 -6.82 -13.81
N LEU A 460 -3.61 -5.88 -14.16
CA LEU A 460 -3.36 -5.50 -15.55
C LEU A 460 -2.74 -6.64 -16.37
N GLY A 461 -1.82 -7.41 -15.76
CA GLY A 461 -1.18 -8.57 -16.38
C GLY A 461 -2.17 -9.69 -16.72
N ALA A 462 -3.16 -9.92 -15.85
CA ALA A 462 -4.27 -10.82 -16.15
C ALA A 462 -5.20 -10.24 -17.24
N GLN A 463 -5.62 -8.98 -17.13
CA GLN A 463 -6.51 -8.32 -18.08
C GLN A 463 -5.94 -8.23 -19.51
N GLN A 464 -4.62 -8.11 -19.66
CA GLN A 464 -3.94 -8.02 -20.95
C GLN A 464 -3.33 -9.37 -21.41
N GLU A 465 -3.55 -10.46 -20.67
CA GLU A 465 -3.00 -11.79 -20.95
C GLU A 465 -1.46 -11.78 -21.10
N LEU A 466 -0.78 -11.06 -20.20
CA LEU A 466 0.68 -10.90 -20.23
C LEU A 466 1.39 -12.09 -19.57
N PHE A 467 0.89 -12.54 -18.43
CA PHE A 467 1.50 -13.61 -17.65
C PHE A 467 0.51 -14.23 -16.65
N PHE A 468 0.87 -15.39 -16.10
CA PHE A 468 0.19 -16.01 -14.96
C PHE A 468 1.18 -16.73 -14.03
N PHE A 469 0.70 -17.16 -12.86
CA PHE A 469 1.44 -17.99 -11.92
C PHE A 469 0.68 -19.30 -11.67
N HIS A 470 1.40 -20.36 -11.33
CA HIS A 470 0.81 -21.68 -11.09
C HIS A 470 1.42 -22.34 -9.85
N GLN A 471 0.61 -23.00 -9.03
CA GLN A 471 1.03 -23.59 -7.75
C GLN A 471 2.09 -24.69 -7.88
N LEU A 472 2.24 -25.30 -9.07
CA LEU A 472 3.32 -26.25 -9.35
C LEU A 472 4.69 -25.59 -9.52
N SER A 473 4.76 -24.25 -9.59
CA SER A 473 6.02 -23.50 -9.51
C SER A 473 5.78 -22.14 -8.83
N PRO A 474 5.56 -22.11 -7.50
CA PRO A 474 5.26 -20.88 -6.77
C PRO A 474 6.40 -19.88 -6.90
N GLY A 475 6.09 -18.62 -7.22
CA GLY A 475 7.10 -17.58 -7.44
C GLY A 475 7.89 -17.73 -8.74
N SER A 476 7.46 -18.60 -9.68
CA SER A 476 7.99 -18.68 -11.05
C SER A 476 6.89 -18.25 -12.02
N CYS A 477 7.16 -17.22 -12.81
CA CYS A 477 6.15 -16.65 -13.70
C CYS A 477 6.08 -17.38 -15.06
N PHE A 478 4.87 -17.57 -15.57
CA PHE A 478 4.61 -18.01 -16.94
C PHE A 478 4.28 -16.79 -17.81
N PHE A 479 5.24 -16.33 -18.61
CA PHE A 479 4.98 -15.28 -19.60
C PHE A 479 4.19 -15.84 -20.80
N LEU A 480 3.05 -15.21 -21.08
CA LEU A 480 2.20 -15.50 -22.23
C LEU A 480 2.72 -14.73 -23.47
N PRO A 481 2.25 -15.03 -24.69
CA PRO A 481 2.80 -14.44 -25.92
C PRO A 481 2.83 -12.91 -25.95
N ALA A 482 1.90 -12.22 -25.25
CA ALA A 482 1.93 -10.78 -25.08
C ALA A 482 3.05 -10.34 -24.12
N GLY A 483 3.14 -10.92 -22.92
CA GLY A 483 4.21 -10.61 -21.97
C GLY A 483 5.61 -10.91 -22.53
N THR A 484 5.77 -12.02 -23.24
CA THR A 484 7.06 -12.37 -23.87
C THR A 484 7.54 -11.31 -24.89
N ARG A 485 6.64 -10.56 -25.54
CA ARG A 485 7.03 -9.43 -26.43
C ARG A 485 7.66 -8.29 -25.63
N ILE A 486 7.00 -7.84 -24.56
CA ILE A 486 7.52 -6.80 -23.65
C ILE A 486 8.85 -7.25 -23.02
N TYR A 487 8.89 -8.49 -22.52
CA TYR A 487 10.07 -9.09 -21.90
C TYR A 487 11.28 -9.06 -22.84
N ASN A 488 11.09 -9.54 -24.08
CA ASN A 488 12.15 -9.55 -25.09
C ASN A 488 12.56 -8.13 -25.52
N ALA A 489 11.61 -7.19 -25.61
CA ALA A 489 11.91 -5.79 -25.91
C ALA A 489 12.79 -5.12 -24.84
N LEU A 490 12.60 -5.44 -23.56
CA LEU A 490 13.44 -4.96 -22.46
C LEU A 490 14.85 -5.57 -22.50
N VAL A 491 14.97 -6.89 -22.72
CA VAL A 491 16.27 -7.57 -22.84
C VAL A 491 17.05 -7.05 -24.05
N GLU A 492 16.40 -6.94 -25.20
CA GLU A 492 16.99 -6.44 -26.44
C GLU A 492 17.41 -4.97 -26.34
N PHE A 493 16.60 -4.13 -25.69
CA PHE A 493 16.95 -2.74 -25.40
C PHE A 493 18.27 -2.63 -24.63
N ILE A 494 18.46 -3.46 -23.59
CA ILE A 494 19.69 -3.46 -22.80
C ILE A 494 20.88 -4.06 -23.58
N ARG A 495 20.66 -5.13 -24.37
CA ARG A 495 21.70 -5.67 -25.27
C ARG A 495 22.21 -4.62 -26.26
N GLN A 496 21.33 -3.81 -26.83
CA GLN A 496 21.71 -2.69 -27.71
C GLN A 496 22.56 -1.65 -26.97
N LYS A 497 22.35 -1.45 -25.66
CA LYS A 497 23.19 -0.58 -24.84
C LYS A 497 24.53 -1.22 -24.50
N TYR A 498 24.63 -2.55 -24.36
CA TYR A 498 25.90 -3.23 -24.11
C TYR A 498 26.95 -2.91 -25.18
N TRP A 499 26.55 -2.85 -26.46
CA TRP A 499 27.42 -2.37 -27.55
C TRP A 499 27.91 -0.93 -27.34
N LYS A 500 27.01 0.00 -26.95
CA LYS A 500 27.36 1.41 -26.70
C LYS A 500 28.33 1.57 -25.52
N TYR A 501 28.16 0.79 -24.45
CA TYR A 501 28.95 0.93 -23.22
C TYR A 501 30.16 -0.02 -23.15
N GLY A 502 30.31 -0.93 -24.12
CA GLY A 502 31.46 -1.83 -24.23
C GLY A 502 31.41 -3.01 -23.26
N PHE A 503 30.25 -3.69 -23.19
CA PHE A 503 30.05 -4.96 -22.49
C PHE A 503 29.97 -6.12 -23.48
N GLU A 504 30.61 -7.24 -23.13
CA GLU A 504 30.52 -8.51 -23.84
C GLU A 504 29.53 -9.44 -23.12
N GLU A 505 28.56 -9.99 -23.84
CA GLU A 505 27.58 -10.92 -23.26
C GLU A 505 28.15 -12.35 -23.16
N VAL A 506 28.03 -12.96 -21.98
CA VAL A 506 28.45 -14.34 -21.70
C VAL A 506 27.25 -15.16 -21.23
N VAL A 507 27.34 -16.49 -21.40
CA VAL A 507 26.34 -17.44 -20.89
C VAL A 507 27.04 -18.38 -19.92
N THR A 508 26.58 -18.39 -18.66
CA THR A 508 27.14 -19.23 -17.60
C THR A 508 26.17 -20.33 -17.14
N PRO A 509 26.67 -21.50 -16.68
CA PRO A 509 25.84 -22.57 -16.12
C PRO A 509 24.85 -22.12 -15.04
N ASN A 510 23.74 -22.86 -14.91
CA ASN A 510 22.74 -22.62 -13.87
C ASN A 510 22.97 -23.43 -12.59
N ILE A 511 23.71 -24.54 -12.68
CA ILE A 511 23.97 -25.49 -11.59
C ILE A 511 25.48 -25.53 -11.36
N TYR A 512 25.87 -25.44 -10.09
CA TYR A 512 27.27 -25.56 -9.66
C TYR A 512 27.38 -26.42 -8.40
N ASN A 513 28.54 -27.06 -8.20
CA ASN A 513 28.83 -27.74 -6.95
C ASN A 513 28.97 -26.73 -5.80
N MET A 514 28.82 -27.19 -4.55
CA MET A 514 28.85 -26.29 -3.40
C MET A 514 30.21 -25.61 -3.17
N ASP A 515 31.30 -26.14 -3.74
CA ASP A 515 32.64 -25.57 -3.56
C ASP A 515 32.80 -24.20 -4.23
N LEU A 516 32.05 -23.90 -5.29
CA LEU A 516 32.00 -22.53 -5.85
C LEU A 516 31.43 -21.53 -4.85
N TRP A 517 30.39 -21.94 -4.11
CA TRP A 517 29.70 -21.09 -3.13
C TRP A 517 30.51 -20.98 -1.83
N LYS A 518 31.27 -22.03 -1.44
CA LYS A 518 32.28 -21.95 -0.36
C LYS A 518 33.44 -21.02 -0.72
N THR A 519 33.97 -21.16 -1.93
CA THR A 519 35.07 -20.33 -2.47
C THR A 519 34.66 -18.86 -2.55
N SER A 520 33.46 -18.56 -3.06
CA SER A 520 32.94 -17.19 -3.08
C SER A 520 32.51 -16.63 -1.73
N GLY A 521 32.19 -17.49 -0.75
CA GLY A 521 31.73 -17.12 0.59
C GLY A 521 30.21 -17.14 0.76
N HIS A 522 29.46 -17.17 -0.34
CA HIS A 522 27.99 -17.23 -0.34
C HIS A 522 27.42 -18.46 0.40
N ALA A 523 28.16 -19.57 0.49
CA ALA A 523 27.73 -20.72 1.27
C ALA A 523 27.63 -20.43 2.78
N ALA A 524 28.37 -19.45 3.31
CA ALA A 524 28.33 -19.06 4.72
C ALA A 524 27.24 -18.02 5.03
N HIS A 525 26.88 -17.17 4.06
CA HIS A 525 25.98 -16.03 4.27
C HIS A 525 24.64 -16.12 3.54
N TYR A 526 24.48 -17.05 2.58
CA TYR A 526 23.35 -17.07 1.65
C TYR A 526 22.77 -18.45 1.37
N LYS A 527 23.35 -19.54 1.90
CA LYS A 527 22.95 -20.93 1.60
C LYS A 527 21.48 -21.22 1.91
N GLU A 528 20.92 -20.63 2.96
CA GLU A 528 19.51 -20.79 3.34
C GLU A 528 18.54 -20.25 2.26
N ASN A 529 18.98 -19.22 1.51
CA ASN A 529 18.26 -18.59 0.42
C ASN A 529 18.58 -19.24 -0.96
N MET A 530 19.23 -20.40 -0.99
CA MET A 530 19.58 -21.13 -2.21
C MET A 530 18.75 -22.41 -2.37
N PHE A 531 18.44 -22.78 -3.61
CA PHE A 531 17.94 -24.12 -3.92
C PHE A 531 19.12 -25.09 -4.02
N CYS A 532 19.36 -25.83 -2.93
CA CYS A 532 20.41 -26.84 -2.82
C CYS A 532 19.84 -28.25 -3.03
N PHE A 533 20.63 -29.16 -3.60
CA PHE A 533 20.24 -30.55 -3.86
C PHE A 533 21.48 -31.45 -4.07
N ASP A 534 21.34 -32.74 -3.83
CA ASP A 534 22.43 -33.70 -3.95
C ASP A 534 22.51 -34.33 -5.35
N ILE A 535 23.74 -34.48 -5.87
CA ILE A 535 24.06 -35.26 -7.07
C ILE A 535 25.25 -36.16 -6.74
N GLU A 536 25.08 -37.48 -6.87
CA GLU A 536 26.18 -38.47 -6.75
C GLU A 536 27.06 -38.31 -5.48
N LYS A 537 26.43 -37.96 -4.35
CA LYS A 537 27.05 -37.68 -3.03
C LYS A 537 27.77 -36.33 -2.91
N GLY A 538 27.72 -35.47 -3.92
CA GLY A 538 28.10 -34.07 -3.85
C GLY A 538 26.89 -33.17 -3.64
N GLU A 539 27.04 -32.10 -2.87
CA GLU A 539 26.02 -31.05 -2.75
C GLU A 539 26.18 -30.03 -3.89
N PHE A 540 25.07 -29.69 -4.54
CA PHE A 540 24.97 -28.73 -5.63
C PHE A 540 23.91 -27.66 -5.31
N GLY A 541 23.92 -26.56 -6.08
CA GLY A 541 22.87 -25.55 -5.99
C GLY A 541 22.62 -24.83 -7.31
N LEU A 542 21.38 -24.35 -7.48
CA LEU A 542 21.05 -23.38 -8.52
C LEU A 542 21.68 -22.03 -8.17
N LYS A 543 22.21 -21.31 -9.17
CA LYS A 543 22.86 -20.01 -8.94
C LYS A 543 21.88 -18.93 -8.43
N PRO A 544 22.16 -18.25 -7.29
CA PRO A 544 21.40 -17.08 -6.84
C PRO A 544 21.89 -15.74 -7.41
N MET A 545 23.05 -15.76 -8.10
CA MET A 545 23.76 -14.63 -8.72
C MET A 545 24.82 -15.15 -9.71
N ASN A 546 25.26 -14.32 -10.68
CA ASN A 546 26.23 -14.76 -11.69
C ASN A 546 27.71 -14.54 -11.29
N CYS A 547 28.00 -13.71 -10.28
CA CYS A 547 29.35 -13.24 -9.98
C CYS A 547 30.44 -14.34 -9.85
N PRO A 548 30.21 -15.53 -9.24
CA PRO A 548 31.26 -16.52 -9.09
C PRO A 548 31.56 -17.23 -10.42
N GLY A 549 30.56 -17.40 -11.29
CA GLY A 549 30.75 -17.90 -12.65
C GLY A 549 31.56 -16.94 -13.52
N HIS A 550 31.39 -15.63 -13.32
CA HIS A 550 32.17 -14.60 -14.02
C HIS A 550 33.61 -14.56 -13.53
N CYS A 551 33.87 -14.84 -12.25
CA CYS A 551 35.23 -15.01 -11.72
C CYS A 551 35.95 -16.21 -12.37
N LEU A 552 35.27 -17.34 -12.56
CA LEU A 552 35.81 -18.47 -13.32
C LEU A 552 36.12 -18.08 -14.79
N ALA A 553 35.24 -17.32 -15.43
CA ALA A 553 35.46 -16.84 -16.81
C ALA A 553 36.65 -15.86 -16.91
N PHE A 554 36.85 -14.99 -15.92
CA PHE A 554 38.04 -14.15 -15.82
C PHE A 554 39.30 -15.02 -15.71
N GLY A 555 39.34 -15.91 -14.70
CA GLY A 555 40.48 -16.76 -14.35
C GLY A 555 40.80 -17.89 -15.32
N HIS A 556 39.94 -18.17 -16.31
CA HIS A 556 40.18 -19.20 -17.33
C HIS A 556 41.50 -19.02 -18.11
N ARG A 557 41.99 -17.78 -18.24
CA ARG A 557 43.33 -17.48 -18.78
C ARG A 557 43.94 -16.25 -18.12
N THR A 558 45.27 -16.15 -18.19
CA THR A 558 46.02 -14.95 -17.83
C THR A 558 45.50 -13.72 -18.59
N ARG A 559 45.41 -12.59 -17.89
CA ARG A 559 44.96 -11.30 -18.41
C ARG A 559 46.10 -10.28 -18.37
N SER A 560 46.21 -9.42 -19.37
CA SER A 560 47.10 -8.24 -19.33
C SER A 560 46.37 -7.01 -18.77
N TYR A 561 47.08 -6.10 -18.12
CA TYR A 561 46.57 -4.78 -17.71
C TYR A 561 45.94 -3.98 -18.86
N ARG A 562 46.33 -4.26 -20.11
CA ARG A 562 45.81 -3.67 -21.36
C ARG A 562 44.44 -4.20 -21.78
N GLU A 563 44.01 -5.33 -21.23
CA GLU A 563 42.67 -5.88 -21.44
C GLU A 563 41.64 -5.30 -20.45
N LEU A 564 42.10 -4.55 -19.44
CA LEU A 564 41.24 -3.97 -18.40
C LEU A 564 40.87 -2.52 -18.75
N PRO A 565 39.59 -2.11 -18.62
CA PRO A 565 38.51 -2.84 -17.97
C PRO A 565 37.83 -3.89 -18.86
N LEU A 566 37.70 -5.12 -18.35
CA LEU A 566 36.94 -6.21 -18.97
C LEU A 566 35.53 -6.21 -18.40
N ARG A 567 34.51 -6.07 -19.27
CA ARG A 567 33.11 -5.97 -18.85
C ARG A 567 32.30 -7.16 -19.36
N LEU A 568 31.91 -8.05 -18.46
CA LEU A 568 31.09 -9.23 -18.79
C LEU A 568 29.64 -8.98 -18.35
N ALA A 569 28.68 -9.23 -19.24
CA ALA A 569 27.24 -9.15 -18.94
C ALA A 569 26.55 -10.50 -19.16
N ASP A 570 25.51 -10.82 -18.40
CA ASP A 570 24.89 -12.15 -18.40
C ASP A 570 23.41 -12.07 -17.99
N PHE A 571 22.52 -12.33 -18.94
CA PHE A 571 21.07 -12.48 -18.69
C PHE A 571 20.71 -13.87 -18.10
N GLY A 572 21.64 -14.51 -17.39
CA GLY A 572 21.50 -15.85 -16.83
C GLY A 572 20.31 -15.99 -15.88
N VAL A 573 19.71 -17.19 -15.87
CA VAL A 573 18.57 -17.49 -15.00
C VAL A 573 19.05 -17.69 -13.57
N LEU A 574 18.53 -16.87 -12.66
CA LEU A 574 18.87 -16.88 -11.24
C LEU A 574 17.70 -17.44 -10.42
N HIS A 575 18.05 -18.12 -9.33
CA HIS A 575 17.09 -18.73 -8.42
C HIS A 575 17.42 -18.40 -6.96
N ARG A 576 16.43 -17.85 -6.23
CA ARG A 576 16.51 -17.56 -4.80
C ARG A 576 15.34 -18.23 -4.09
N ASN A 577 15.60 -18.93 -2.99
CA ASN A 577 14.59 -19.64 -2.21
C ASN A 577 13.83 -18.67 -1.28
N GLU A 578 13.19 -17.67 -1.87
CA GLU A 578 12.36 -16.70 -1.15
C GLU A 578 11.23 -17.41 -0.38
N PHE A 579 10.94 -16.94 0.83
CA PHE A 579 9.80 -17.41 1.64
C PHE A 579 8.49 -17.24 0.87
N SER A 580 7.62 -18.26 0.92
CA SER A 580 6.35 -18.28 0.15
C SER A 580 5.46 -17.07 0.43
N GLY A 581 5.35 -16.64 1.69
CA GLY A 581 4.59 -15.46 2.10
C GLY A 581 5.17 -14.13 1.63
N ALA A 582 6.44 -14.09 1.20
CA ALA A 582 7.09 -12.89 0.65
C ALA A 582 6.96 -12.76 -0.88
N LEU A 583 6.46 -13.79 -1.56
CA LEU A 583 6.26 -13.75 -3.02
C LEU A 583 5.15 -12.76 -3.37
N GLN A 584 5.38 -11.91 -4.37
CA GLN A 584 4.44 -10.88 -4.78
C GLN A 584 4.54 -10.65 -6.29
N GLY A 585 3.59 -11.21 -7.04
CA GLY A 585 3.52 -11.09 -8.50
C GLY A 585 4.89 -11.22 -9.18
N LEU A 586 5.25 -10.23 -10.00
CA LEU A 586 6.56 -10.12 -10.64
C LEU A 586 7.60 -9.30 -9.84
N THR A 587 7.21 -8.58 -8.78
CA THR A 587 8.14 -7.73 -8.00
C THR A 587 9.04 -8.53 -7.07
N ARG A 588 8.55 -9.69 -6.57
CA ARG A 588 9.31 -10.64 -5.75
C ARG A 588 9.00 -12.09 -6.14
N VAL A 589 9.98 -12.72 -6.80
CA VAL A 589 9.90 -14.03 -7.45
C VAL A 589 11.08 -14.91 -7.05
N ARG A 590 10.92 -16.24 -7.16
CA ARG A 590 11.97 -17.24 -6.91
C ARG A 590 12.89 -17.44 -8.11
N ARG A 591 12.33 -17.43 -9.32
CA ARG A 591 13.07 -17.46 -10.59
C ARG A 591 13.04 -16.08 -11.22
N PHE A 592 14.19 -15.58 -11.63
CA PHE A 592 14.31 -14.30 -12.36
C PHE A 592 15.49 -14.31 -13.34
N GLN A 593 15.54 -13.33 -14.24
CA GLN A 593 16.75 -12.97 -14.97
C GLN A 593 17.07 -11.49 -14.71
N GLN A 594 18.34 -11.20 -14.47
CA GLN A 594 18.84 -9.85 -14.20
C GLN A 594 19.69 -9.38 -15.38
N ASP A 595 19.75 -8.08 -15.63
CA ASP A 595 20.71 -7.49 -16.57
C ASP A 595 22.12 -7.39 -15.94
N ASP A 596 22.56 -8.52 -15.37
CA ASP A 596 23.69 -8.61 -14.45
C ASP A 596 25.01 -8.43 -15.18
N ALA A 597 25.94 -7.67 -14.62
CA ALA A 597 27.25 -7.50 -15.20
C ALA A 597 28.36 -7.26 -14.17
N HIS A 598 29.56 -7.73 -14.52
CA HIS A 598 30.77 -7.65 -13.72
C HIS A 598 31.88 -6.98 -14.53
N ILE A 599 32.34 -5.83 -14.04
CA ILE A 599 33.46 -5.09 -14.62
C ILE A 599 34.70 -5.42 -13.81
N PHE A 600 35.64 -6.14 -14.41
CA PHE A 600 36.97 -6.37 -13.86
C PHE A 600 37.88 -5.22 -14.32
N CYS A 601 38.31 -4.40 -13.39
CA CYS A 601 39.10 -3.20 -13.68
C CYS A 601 40.32 -3.10 -12.75
N ARG A 602 41.26 -2.23 -13.07
CA ARG A 602 42.35 -1.87 -12.15
C ARG A 602 41.86 -0.86 -11.11
N PRO A 603 42.51 -0.75 -9.94
CA PRO A 603 42.16 0.26 -8.93
C PRO A 603 42.11 1.70 -9.47
N ASP A 604 43.00 2.07 -10.40
CA ASP A 604 43.03 3.39 -11.04
C ASP A 604 41.85 3.68 -11.99
N GLN A 605 41.11 2.64 -12.41
CA GLN A 605 40.01 2.75 -13.37
C GLN A 605 38.63 2.84 -12.69
N VAL A 606 38.54 2.58 -11.37
CA VAL A 606 37.28 2.41 -10.64
C VAL A 606 36.34 3.61 -10.79
N ALA A 607 36.83 4.84 -10.59
CA ALA A 607 36.01 6.05 -10.68
C ALA A 607 35.38 6.23 -12.08
N ALA A 608 36.17 6.10 -13.14
CA ALA A 608 35.71 6.23 -14.52
C ALA A 608 34.69 5.16 -14.93
N GLU A 609 34.80 3.94 -14.37
CA GLU A 609 33.82 2.87 -14.60
C GLU A 609 32.51 3.08 -13.82
N ILE A 610 32.55 3.69 -12.63
CA ILE A 610 31.35 4.11 -11.89
C ILE A 610 30.63 5.24 -12.64
N GLU A 611 31.35 6.27 -13.09
CA GLU A 611 30.80 7.36 -13.91
C GLU A 611 30.12 6.81 -15.18
N ARG A 612 30.77 5.86 -15.87
CA ARG A 612 30.18 5.16 -17.02
C ARG A 612 28.93 4.34 -16.67
N ALA A 613 28.91 3.69 -15.50
CA ALA A 613 27.73 2.94 -15.04
C ALA A 613 26.55 3.87 -14.72
N LEU A 614 26.80 5.01 -14.07
CA LEU A 614 25.78 6.03 -13.80
C LEU A 614 25.25 6.67 -15.09
N ALA A 615 26.14 6.97 -16.06
CA ALA A 615 25.74 7.48 -17.37
C ALA A 615 24.93 6.48 -18.20
N PHE A 616 25.19 5.17 -18.07
CA PHE A 616 24.36 4.12 -18.66
C PHE A 616 22.99 4.05 -17.99
N LEU A 617 22.94 4.11 -16.66
CA LEU A 617 21.69 4.12 -15.90
C LEU A 617 20.79 5.30 -16.28
N ALA A 618 21.35 6.51 -16.38
CA ALA A 618 20.61 7.70 -16.80
C ALA A 618 20.05 7.57 -18.23
N ASP A 619 20.82 7.01 -19.17
CA ASP A 619 20.40 6.77 -20.56
C ASP A 619 19.28 5.71 -20.67
N VAL A 620 19.25 4.71 -19.77
CA VAL A 620 18.18 3.71 -19.72
C VAL A 620 16.91 4.29 -19.08
N TYR A 621 17.02 4.91 -17.90
CA TYR A 621 15.85 5.41 -17.17
C TYR A 621 15.21 6.62 -17.85
N GLY A 622 16.00 7.49 -18.48
CA GLY A 622 15.47 8.58 -19.32
C GLY A 622 14.59 8.06 -20.47
N GLN A 623 14.99 6.97 -21.14
CA GLN A 623 14.20 6.36 -22.23
C GLN A 623 12.99 5.55 -21.74
N LEU A 624 12.98 5.13 -20.47
CA LEU A 624 11.80 4.51 -19.84
C LEU A 624 10.84 5.54 -19.21
N GLY A 625 11.20 6.82 -19.16
CA GLY A 625 10.43 7.86 -18.48
C GLY A 625 10.42 7.71 -16.96
N LEU A 626 11.48 7.14 -16.39
CA LEU A 626 11.62 6.86 -14.96
C LEU A 626 12.60 7.85 -14.31
N SER A 627 12.25 8.30 -13.11
CA SER A 627 13.13 9.14 -12.27
C SER A 627 13.77 8.30 -11.17
N PHE A 628 14.96 8.69 -10.71
CA PHE A 628 15.73 7.93 -9.73
C PHE A 628 16.44 8.84 -8.72
N SER A 629 16.72 8.28 -7.55
CA SER A 629 17.59 8.85 -6.51
C SER A 629 18.72 7.88 -6.19
N LEU A 630 19.90 8.43 -5.86
CA LEU A 630 21.11 7.67 -5.52
C LEU A 630 21.31 7.63 -4.01
N VAL A 631 21.67 6.46 -3.48
CA VAL A 631 21.92 6.25 -2.06
C VAL A 631 23.27 5.53 -1.89
N LEU A 632 24.17 6.08 -1.08
CA LEU A 632 25.45 5.45 -0.74
C LEU A 632 25.29 4.61 0.52
N SER A 633 25.39 3.29 0.39
CA SER A 633 25.27 2.34 1.51
C SER A 633 26.64 1.85 1.96
N THR A 634 27.00 2.13 3.22
CA THR A 634 28.35 1.96 3.80
C THR A 634 28.50 0.71 4.68
N ARG A 635 29.70 0.46 5.19
CA ARG A 635 30.15 -0.75 5.91
C ARG A 635 29.15 -1.26 6.97
N PRO A 636 28.57 -2.47 6.80
CA PRO A 636 27.75 -3.12 7.82
C PRO A 636 28.61 -3.64 8.98
N GLU A 637 28.00 -4.04 10.10
CA GLU A 637 28.74 -4.66 11.23
C GLU A 637 29.46 -5.96 10.83
N GLY A 638 28.82 -6.81 10.01
CA GLY A 638 29.31 -8.12 9.58
C GLY A 638 30.11 -8.12 8.27
N PHE A 639 31.07 -7.22 8.10
CA PHE A 639 31.81 -7.05 6.85
C PHE A 639 33.03 -7.99 6.69
N LEU A 640 33.42 -8.25 5.44
CA LEU A 640 34.67 -8.92 5.08
C LEU A 640 35.74 -7.91 4.63
N GLY A 641 37.01 -8.21 4.92
CA GLY A 641 38.16 -7.37 4.59
C GLY A 641 38.67 -6.53 5.75
N THR A 642 39.57 -5.58 5.46
CA THR A 642 40.14 -4.66 6.47
C THR A 642 39.41 -3.31 6.46
N PRO A 643 39.34 -2.59 7.61
CA PRO A 643 38.73 -1.26 7.66
C PRO A 643 39.28 -0.29 6.61
N GLY A 644 40.61 -0.22 6.44
CA GLY A 644 41.23 0.69 5.47
C GLY A 644 40.92 0.38 4.00
N GLN A 645 40.59 -0.86 3.64
CA GLN A 645 40.07 -1.18 2.30
C GLN A 645 38.65 -0.64 2.11
N TRP A 646 37.82 -0.71 3.15
CA TRP A 646 36.47 -0.17 3.17
C TRP A 646 36.48 1.35 3.12
N ASP A 647 37.32 2.02 3.91
CA ASP A 647 37.44 3.47 3.93
C ASP A 647 37.86 4.00 2.53
N ALA A 648 38.74 3.27 1.82
CA ALA A 648 39.11 3.57 0.44
C ALA A 648 37.97 3.31 -0.57
N ALA A 649 37.20 2.24 -0.39
CA ALA A 649 36.07 1.88 -1.25
C ALA A 649 34.91 2.90 -1.13
N GLU A 650 34.57 3.29 0.10
CA GLU A 650 33.54 4.30 0.39
C GLU A 650 33.97 5.67 -0.13
N GLY A 651 35.25 6.05 0.06
CA GLY A 651 35.83 7.25 -0.54
C GLY A 651 35.75 7.25 -2.08
N ALA A 652 36.01 6.11 -2.73
CA ALA A 652 35.91 5.99 -4.18
C ALA A 652 34.47 6.16 -4.71
N LEU A 653 33.48 5.51 -4.08
CA LEU A 653 32.07 5.69 -4.44
C LEU A 653 31.59 7.12 -4.17
N ARG A 654 31.95 7.70 -3.02
CA ARG A 654 31.59 9.08 -2.67
C ARG A 654 32.13 10.09 -3.67
N ASN A 655 33.42 9.99 -4.02
CA ASN A 655 34.03 10.88 -5.00
C ASN A 655 33.37 10.75 -6.38
N ALA A 656 33.00 9.54 -6.80
CA ALA A 656 32.30 9.31 -8.06
C ALA A 656 30.85 9.84 -8.05
N LEU A 657 30.15 9.74 -6.91
CA LEU A 657 28.83 10.35 -6.72
C LEU A 657 28.91 11.88 -6.75
N ASP A 658 29.85 12.49 -6.01
CA ASP A 658 30.07 13.93 -5.99
C ASP A 658 30.47 14.47 -7.38
N ALA A 659 31.28 13.73 -8.14
CA ALA A 659 31.65 14.06 -9.53
C ALA A 659 30.50 13.90 -10.53
N SER A 660 29.53 13.02 -10.26
CA SER A 660 28.40 12.74 -11.16
C SER A 660 27.42 13.92 -11.33
N GLY A 661 27.43 14.88 -10.39
CA GLY A 661 26.50 16.00 -10.36
C GLY A 661 25.06 15.64 -9.95
N HIS A 662 24.79 14.38 -9.63
CA HIS A 662 23.50 13.93 -9.10
C HIS A 662 23.44 14.09 -7.57
N ALA A 663 22.27 14.49 -7.06
CA ALA A 663 22.02 14.48 -5.62
C ALA A 663 21.95 13.03 -5.09
N TRP A 664 22.58 12.79 -3.94
CA TRP A 664 22.65 11.48 -3.31
C TRP A 664 22.50 11.58 -1.78
N GLU A 665 22.02 10.50 -1.17
CA GLU A 665 21.82 10.38 0.29
C GLU A 665 22.72 9.29 0.89
N LEU A 666 23.06 9.38 2.18
CA LEU A 666 23.88 8.39 2.88
C LEU A 666 22.99 7.40 3.64
N ASN A 667 23.27 6.10 3.55
CA ASN A 667 22.59 5.03 4.27
C ASN A 667 23.62 4.20 5.06
N GLU A 668 23.82 4.58 6.32
CA GLU A 668 24.88 4.01 7.14
C GLU A 668 24.63 2.54 7.48
N GLY A 669 25.60 1.67 7.18
CA GLY A 669 25.59 0.26 7.59
C GLY A 669 24.81 -0.71 6.70
N ASP A 670 24.23 -0.28 5.57
CA ASP A 670 23.47 -1.15 4.64
C ASP A 670 24.31 -1.73 3.48
N GLY A 671 25.64 -1.55 3.49
CA GLY A 671 26.54 -2.09 2.47
C GLY A 671 26.49 -3.63 2.35
N ALA A 672 26.88 -4.17 1.19
CA ALA A 672 27.00 -5.62 1.04
C ALA A 672 28.18 -6.15 1.86
N PHE A 673 28.14 -7.40 2.34
CA PHE A 673 29.21 -7.92 3.21
C PHE A 673 30.62 -7.91 2.57
N TYR A 674 30.74 -7.77 1.25
CA TYR A 674 31.99 -7.70 0.49
C TYR A 674 32.41 -6.29 0.03
N GLY A 675 31.56 -5.27 0.20
CA GLY A 675 31.90 -3.88 -0.14
C GLY A 675 30.69 -2.93 -0.19
N PRO A 676 30.95 -1.60 -0.28
CA PRO A 676 29.92 -0.59 -0.30
C PRO A 676 29.21 -0.55 -1.66
N LYS A 677 28.00 0.01 -1.68
CA LYS A 677 27.15 0.07 -2.88
C LYS A 677 26.48 1.42 -3.07
N ILE A 678 26.31 1.81 -4.32
CA ILE A 678 25.34 2.81 -4.74
C ILE A 678 24.04 2.05 -5.02
N ASP A 679 23.03 2.28 -4.19
CA ASP A 679 21.67 1.82 -4.42
C ASP A 679 20.89 2.86 -5.19
N ILE A 680 20.20 2.41 -6.25
CA ILE A 680 19.39 3.30 -7.07
C ILE A 680 17.92 2.98 -6.85
N THR A 681 17.24 3.95 -6.27
CA THR A 681 15.80 3.90 -6.01
C THR A 681 15.07 4.57 -7.16
N VAL A 682 14.27 3.78 -7.88
CA VAL A 682 13.37 4.24 -8.94
C VAL A 682 12.07 4.71 -8.33
N HIS A 683 11.54 5.84 -8.83
CA HIS A 683 10.21 6.35 -8.47
C HIS A 683 9.27 6.16 -9.66
N ASP A 684 8.15 5.48 -9.43
CA ASP A 684 7.09 5.32 -10.43
C ASP A 684 6.12 6.53 -10.48
N ALA A 685 5.18 6.52 -11.42
CA ALA A 685 4.11 7.51 -11.54
C ALA A 685 3.19 7.66 -10.30
N LEU A 686 3.31 6.78 -9.30
CA LEU A 686 2.58 6.81 -8.03
C LEU A 686 3.48 7.20 -6.84
N ARG A 687 4.75 7.56 -7.09
CA ARG A 687 5.81 7.88 -6.12
C ARG A 687 6.24 6.71 -5.22
N ARG A 688 5.96 5.46 -5.61
CA ARG A 688 6.49 4.29 -4.91
C ARG A 688 7.96 4.12 -5.24
N LYS A 689 8.75 3.88 -4.19
CA LYS A 689 10.20 3.65 -4.25
C LYS A 689 10.49 2.18 -4.53
N PHE A 690 11.26 1.90 -5.58
CA PHE A 690 11.72 0.56 -5.92
C PHE A 690 13.24 0.53 -6.13
N GLN A 691 13.96 -0.16 -5.26
CA GLN A 691 15.38 -0.49 -5.48
C GLN A 691 15.47 -1.52 -6.63
N CYS A 692 16.06 -1.09 -7.74
CA CYS A 692 16.12 -1.88 -8.98
C CYS A 692 17.55 -2.02 -9.47
N ALA A 693 18.20 -0.90 -9.75
CA ALA A 693 19.61 -0.85 -10.11
C ALA A 693 20.52 -0.74 -8.88
N THR A 694 21.77 -1.16 -9.09
CA THR A 694 22.82 -1.09 -8.09
C THR A 694 24.18 -1.01 -8.78
N VAL A 695 25.15 -0.34 -8.16
CA VAL A 695 26.57 -0.34 -8.54
C VAL A 695 27.36 -0.63 -7.27
N GLN A 696 27.99 -1.80 -7.18
CA GLN A 696 28.64 -2.30 -5.95
C GLN A 696 30.11 -2.57 -6.21
N LEU A 697 30.99 -2.15 -5.30
CA LEU A 697 32.41 -2.49 -5.36
C LEU A 697 32.68 -3.78 -4.58
N ASP A 698 33.48 -4.67 -5.15
CA ASP A 698 33.94 -5.89 -4.50
C ASP A 698 35.46 -6.05 -4.64
N PHE A 699 36.12 -6.05 -3.49
CA PHE A 699 37.56 -6.28 -3.32
C PHE A 699 37.87 -7.66 -2.72
N GLN A 700 36.85 -8.42 -2.31
CA GLN A 700 36.97 -9.70 -1.61
C GLN A 700 36.88 -10.89 -2.55
N LEU A 701 35.95 -10.89 -3.49
CA LEU A 701 35.75 -11.97 -4.46
C LEU A 701 36.97 -12.18 -5.37
N PRO A 702 37.68 -11.14 -5.86
CA PRO A 702 38.96 -11.31 -6.57
C PRO A 702 40.00 -12.06 -5.73
N LEU A 703 40.14 -11.71 -4.44
CA LEU A 703 41.10 -12.36 -3.53
C LEU A 703 40.72 -13.81 -3.25
N ARG A 704 39.44 -14.08 -2.99
CA ARG A 704 38.89 -15.41 -2.71
C ARG A 704 39.04 -16.38 -3.88
N PHE A 705 38.98 -15.89 -5.12
CA PHE A 705 39.23 -16.69 -6.34
C PHE A 705 40.69 -16.67 -6.80
N GLY A 706 41.58 -15.92 -6.14
CA GLY A 706 42.97 -15.76 -6.57
C GLY A 706 43.11 -15.09 -7.95
N LEU A 707 42.18 -14.20 -8.31
CA LEU A 707 42.19 -13.53 -9.62
C LEU A 707 43.37 -12.58 -9.74
N GLN A 708 44.09 -12.65 -10.87
CA GLN A 708 45.27 -11.85 -11.14
C GLN A 708 45.34 -11.41 -12.61
N TYR A 709 45.95 -10.24 -12.84
CA TYR A 709 46.38 -9.77 -14.16
C TYR A 709 47.87 -9.40 -14.13
N VAL A 710 48.51 -9.46 -15.29
CA VAL A 710 49.90 -9.01 -15.49
C VAL A 710 49.90 -7.49 -15.63
N ALA A 711 50.51 -6.82 -14.66
CA ALA A 711 50.67 -5.37 -14.60
C ALA A 711 51.76 -4.87 -15.57
N GLU A 712 51.91 -3.54 -15.67
CA GLU A 712 52.85 -2.90 -16.62
C GLU A 712 54.33 -3.18 -16.29
N ASP A 713 54.65 -3.44 -15.02
CA ASP A 713 55.96 -3.88 -14.53
C ASP A 713 56.24 -5.38 -14.76
N GLY A 714 55.27 -6.13 -15.31
CA GLY A 714 55.34 -7.58 -15.48
C GLY A 714 54.99 -8.39 -14.21
N GLY A 715 54.69 -7.73 -13.10
CA GLY A 715 54.20 -8.36 -11.87
C GLY A 715 52.74 -8.78 -11.97
N PHE A 716 52.26 -9.53 -10.97
CA PHE A 716 50.85 -9.89 -10.85
C PHE A 716 50.14 -8.95 -9.87
N GLN A 717 49.00 -8.40 -10.29
CA GLN A 717 48.12 -7.58 -9.45
C GLN A 717 46.69 -8.13 -9.48
N VAL A 718 45.91 -7.82 -8.44
CA VAL A 718 44.53 -8.28 -8.27
C VAL A 718 43.57 -7.24 -8.88
N PRO A 719 42.58 -7.64 -9.71
CA PRO A 719 41.58 -6.71 -10.24
C PRO A 719 40.55 -6.34 -9.17
N VAL A 720 39.89 -5.19 -9.34
CA VAL A 720 38.66 -4.83 -8.61
C VAL A 720 37.46 -5.25 -9.44
N ILE A 721 36.38 -5.74 -8.81
CA ILE A 721 35.11 -6.01 -9.48
C ILE A 721 34.13 -4.88 -9.15
N ILE A 722 33.45 -4.36 -10.18
CA ILE A 722 32.22 -3.59 -10.04
C ILE A 722 31.06 -4.49 -10.48
N HIS A 723 30.15 -4.79 -9.56
CA HIS A 723 28.88 -5.46 -9.85
C HIS A 723 27.87 -4.40 -10.26
N ARG A 724 27.10 -4.63 -11.32
CA ARG A 724 25.99 -3.74 -11.67
C ARG A 724 24.79 -4.45 -12.27
N ALA A 725 23.63 -3.85 -12.04
CA ALA A 725 22.39 -4.09 -12.77
C ALA A 725 21.72 -2.72 -13.03
N VAL A 726 21.06 -2.54 -14.16
CA VAL A 726 20.39 -1.28 -14.56
C VAL A 726 18.87 -1.44 -14.55
N LEU A 727 18.34 -2.56 -15.04
CA LEU A 727 16.93 -2.91 -14.82
C LEU A 727 16.72 -3.56 -13.44
N GLY A 728 17.73 -4.25 -12.92
CA GLY A 728 17.52 -5.25 -11.88
C GLY A 728 16.98 -6.53 -12.53
N SER A 729 16.02 -7.22 -11.90
CA SER A 729 15.34 -8.29 -12.61
C SER A 729 14.41 -7.75 -13.70
N VAL A 730 14.41 -8.40 -14.86
CA VAL A 730 13.50 -8.07 -15.97
C VAL A 730 12.06 -8.23 -15.51
N GLU A 731 11.77 -9.23 -14.67
CA GLU A 731 10.48 -9.43 -14.01
C GLU A 731 10.05 -8.20 -13.17
N ARG A 732 10.92 -7.68 -12.29
CA ARG A 732 10.58 -6.51 -11.45
C ARG A 732 10.39 -5.25 -12.28
N MET A 733 11.26 -5.01 -13.26
CA MET A 733 11.13 -3.87 -14.15
C MET A 733 9.85 -3.96 -15.00
N PHE A 734 9.50 -5.15 -15.50
CA PHE A 734 8.22 -5.40 -16.18
C PHE A 734 7.04 -4.97 -15.31
N ALA A 735 7.02 -5.38 -14.03
CA ALA A 735 5.99 -4.97 -13.09
C ALA A 735 5.93 -3.43 -13.02
N ILE A 736 7.03 -2.79 -12.64
CA ILE A 736 7.11 -1.32 -12.46
C ILE A 736 6.63 -0.58 -13.71
N LEU A 737 7.04 -0.99 -14.91
CA LEU A 737 6.59 -0.37 -16.16
C LEU A 737 5.10 -0.62 -16.45
N THR A 738 4.57 -1.80 -16.10
CA THR A 738 3.12 -2.08 -16.20
C THR A 738 2.33 -1.10 -15.35
N GLU A 739 2.75 -0.86 -14.10
CA GLU A 739 2.05 0.01 -13.15
C GLU A 739 2.27 1.49 -13.49
N ASN A 740 3.48 1.86 -13.92
CA ASN A 740 3.86 3.21 -14.36
C ASN A 740 3.04 3.68 -15.56
N PHE A 741 2.94 2.84 -16.61
CA PHE A 741 2.14 3.13 -17.81
C PHE A 741 0.65 2.79 -17.63
N ALA A 742 0.21 2.26 -16.48
CA ALA A 742 -1.14 1.73 -16.29
C ALA A 742 -1.56 0.75 -17.42
N GLY A 743 -0.62 -0.09 -17.86
CA GLY A 743 -0.79 -1.03 -18.98
C GLY A 743 -0.86 -0.37 -20.37
N ARG A 744 -0.67 0.95 -20.49
CA ARG A 744 -0.72 1.69 -21.77
C ARG A 744 0.66 1.84 -22.42
N TRP A 745 1.28 0.71 -22.72
CA TRP A 745 2.66 0.60 -23.23
C TRP A 745 3.00 1.56 -24.38
N PRO A 746 4.20 2.17 -24.41
CA PRO A 746 4.69 2.88 -25.61
C PRO A 746 4.91 1.90 -26.75
N LEU A 747 4.89 2.36 -28.01
CA LEU A 747 4.87 1.49 -29.19
C LEU A 747 6.00 0.45 -29.21
N TRP A 748 7.21 0.85 -28.82
CA TRP A 748 8.40 -0.01 -28.87
C TRP A 748 8.40 -1.13 -27.82
N LEU A 749 7.68 -0.97 -26.70
CA LEU A 749 7.45 -2.02 -25.69
C LEU A 749 6.14 -2.79 -25.92
N SER A 750 5.18 -2.18 -26.62
CA SER A 750 3.81 -2.67 -26.63
C SER A 750 3.68 -4.08 -27.20
N PRO A 751 2.95 -4.98 -26.52
CA PRO A 751 2.67 -6.31 -27.04
C PRO A 751 1.64 -6.28 -28.18
N ARG A 752 0.86 -5.20 -28.29
CA ARG A 752 -0.27 -5.03 -29.21
C ARG A 752 -0.07 -3.72 -29.97
N GLN A 753 0.78 -3.75 -31.00
CA GLN A 753 1.20 -2.53 -31.71
C GLN A 753 0.14 -2.07 -32.72
N VAL A 754 -0.32 -2.98 -33.59
CA VAL A 754 -1.25 -2.66 -34.69
C VAL A 754 -2.43 -3.63 -34.75
N MET A 755 -3.64 -3.11 -34.86
CA MET A 755 -4.85 -3.87 -35.19
C MET A 755 -5.39 -3.42 -36.55
N VAL A 756 -5.69 -4.35 -37.46
CA VAL A 756 -6.36 -4.05 -38.73
C VAL A 756 -7.83 -4.44 -38.64
N VAL A 757 -8.72 -3.49 -38.97
CA VAL A 757 -10.18 -3.66 -38.87
C VAL A 757 -10.83 -3.45 -40.25
N PRO A 758 -11.18 -4.53 -40.97
CA PRO A 758 -11.98 -4.42 -42.18
C PRO A 758 -13.41 -3.98 -41.88
N ILE A 759 -13.96 -3.12 -42.75
CA ILE A 759 -15.36 -2.64 -42.68
C ILE A 759 -16.35 -3.71 -43.16
N SER A 760 -15.93 -4.61 -44.07
CA SER A 760 -16.76 -5.64 -44.68
C SER A 760 -15.93 -6.80 -45.24
N ASP A 761 -16.56 -7.94 -45.51
CA ASP A 761 -15.91 -9.15 -46.06
C ASP A 761 -15.12 -8.90 -47.35
N SER A 762 -15.61 -8.01 -48.22
CA SER A 762 -14.93 -7.59 -49.46
C SER A 762 -13.60 -6.84 -49.23
N SER A 763 -13.29 -6.50 -47.99
CA SER A 763 -12.05 -5.85 -47.55
C SER A 763 -11.08 -6.81 -46.84
N TYR A 764 -11.43 -8.09 -46.68
CA TYR A 764 -10.61 -9.06 -45.94
C TYR A 764 -9.25 -9.34 -46.61
N ASP A 765 -9.21 -9.55 -47.93
CA ASP A 765 -7.94 -9.75 -48.66
C ASP A 765 -6.99 -8.57 -48.42
N TYR A 766 -7.50 -7.34 -48.50
CA TYR A 766 -6.70 -6.14 -48.30
C TYR A 766 -6.27 -5.94 -46.83
N ALA A 767 -7.11 -6.33 -45.87
CA ALA A 767 -6.71 -6.36 -44.46
C ALA A 767 -5.57 -7.36 -44.19
N LEU A 768 -5.53 -8.48 -44.93
CA LEU A 768 -4.43 -9.45 -44.88
C LEU A 768 -3.17 -8.93 -45.60
N GLU A 769 -3.29 -8.23 -46.74
CA GLU A 769 -2.17 -7.52 -47.37
C GLU A 769 -1.54 -6.48 -46.41
N VAL A 770 -2.37 -5.65 -45.75
CA VAL A 770 -1.92 -4.66 -44.76
C VAL A 770 -1.22 -5.32 -43.58
N ARG A 771 -1.76 -6.43 -43.06
CA ARG A 771 -1.11 -7.24 -42.01
C ARG A 771 0.28 -7.70 -42.44
N ASP A 772 0.42 -8.21 -43.67
CA ASP A 772 1.68 -8.78 -44.13
C ASP A 772 2.73 -7.69 -44.40
N ALA A 773 2.32 -6.50 -44.87
CA ALA A 773 3.18 -5.33 -44.96
C ALA A 773 3.65 -4.84 -43.57
N VAL A 774 2.73 -4.69 -42.60
CA VAL A 774 3.06 -4.28 -41.22
C VAL A 774 3.99 -5.29 -40.53
N ARG A 775 3.75 -6.59 -40.74
CA ARG A 775 4.63 -7.66 -40.25
C ARG A 775 5.99 -7.64 -40.93
N GLY A 776 6.05 -7.35 -42.24
CA GLY A 776 7.29 -7.18 -43.00
C GLY A 776 8.15 -6.02 -42.48
N ALA A 777 7.54 -4.95 -41.97
CA ALA A 777 8.22 -3.85 -41.27
C ALA A 777 8.64 -4.18 -39.81
N GLY A 778 8.44 -5.42 -39.36
CA GLY A 778 8.85 -5.90 -38.03
C GLY A 778 7.92 -5.47 -36.89
N PHE A 779 6.63 -5.27 -37.16
CA PHE A 779 5.63 -4.93 -36.12
C PHE A 779 4.68 -6.09 -35.82
N HIS A 780 4.23 -6.15 -34.57
CA HIS A 780 3.17 -7.05 -34.12
C HIS A 780 1.80 -6.55 -34.55
N VAL A 781 1.15 -7.34 -35.41
CA VAL A 781 -0.14 -6.99 -36.01
C VAL A 781 -1.15 -8.13 -35.95
N GLU A 782 -2.37 -7.77 -35.56
CA GLU A 782 -3.57 -8.62 -35.52
C GLU A 782 -4.63 -8.08 -36.50
N VAL A 783 -5.58 -8.94 -36.90
CA VAL A 783 -6.67 -8.57 -37.83
C VAL A 783 -7.98 -9.11 -37.29
N ASP A 784 -8.98 -8.24 -37.09
CA ASP A 784 -10.31 -8.66 -36.63
C ASP A 784 -11.24 -8.97 -37.80
N LEU A 785 -11.28 -10.26 -38.19
CA LEU A 785 -12.18 -10.80 -39.22
C LEU A 785 -13.52 -11.32 -38.64
N ALA A 786 -13.84 -11.08 -37.37
CA ALA A 786 -15.09 -11.59 -36.79
C ALA A 786 -16.33 -10.88 -37.35
N ASP A 787 -17.47 -11.55 -37.43
CA ASP A 787 -18.73 -10.93 -37.86
C ASP A 787 -19.32 -10.02 -36.77
N ARG A 788 -18.84 -8.77 -36.74
CA ARG A 788 -19.19 -7.73 -35.77
C ARG A 788 -19.09 -6.35 -36.42
N LYS A 789 -19.95 -5.42 -35.99
CA LYS A 789 -19.90 -4.00 -36.42
C LYS A 789 -18.51 -3.40 -36.17
N MET A 790 -17.97 -2.69 -37.17
CA MET A 790 -16.63 -2.05 -37.10
C MET A 790 -16.42 -1.21 -35.83
N GLN A 791 -17.43 -0.47 -35.36
CA GLN A 791 -17.31 0.33 -34.13
C GLN A 791 -17.06 -0.54 -32.88
N LYS A 792 -17.61 -1.77 -32.83
CA LYS A 792 -17.36 -2.73 -31.76
C LYS A 792 -15.93 -3.25 -31.83
N LYS A 793 -15.45 -3.64 -33.02
CA LYS A 793 -14.06 -4.07 -33.27
C LYS A 793 -13.04 -3.00 -32.83
N VAL A 794 -13.25 -1.75 -33.26
CA VAL A 794 -12.40 -0.61 -32.86
C VAL A 794 -12.43 -0.40 -31.34
N ARG A 795 -13.60 -0.49 -30.70
CA ARG A 795 -13.71 -0.33 -29.24
C ARG A 795 -13.01 -1.47 -28.48
N GLU A 796 -13.14 -2.71 -28.93
CA GLU A 796 -12.43 -3.85 -28.33
C GLU A 796 -10.91 -3.70 -28.47
N ALA A 797 -10.42 -3.26 -29.63
CA ALA A 797 -9.00 -2.98 -29.85
C ALA A 797 -8.47 -1.81 -28.97
N GLN A 798 -9.29 -0.79 -28.73
CA GLN A 798 -8.96 0.29 -27.77
C GLN A 798 -8.88 -0.22 -26.33
N VAL A 799 -9.82 -1.08 -25.91
CA VAL A 799 -9.79 -1.69 -24.57
C VAL A 799 -8.55 -2.58 -24.40
N ALA A 800 -8.21 -3.36 -25.43
CA ALA A 800 -6.99 -4.16 -25.52
C ALA A 800 -5.70 -3.34 -25.74
N GLN A 801 -5.75 -2.00 -25.65
CA GLN A 801 -4.62 -1.06 -25.70
C GLN A 801 -3.76 -1.09 -26.97
N PHE A 802 -4.33 -1.46 -28.13
CA PHE A 802 -3.60 -1.39 -29.40
C PHE A 802 -3.17 0.04 -29.72
N ASN A 803 -1.86 0.29 -29.89
CA ASN A 803 -1.34 1.64 -30.16
C ASN A 803 -2.00 2.26 -31.41
N TYR A 804 -2.07 1.47 -32.49
CA TYR A 804 -2.66 1.85 -33.77
C TYR A 804 -3.77 0.90 -34.21
N ILE A 805 -4.87 1.49 -34.68
CA ILE A 805 -6.01 0.77 -35.24
C ILE A 805 -6.22 1.28 -36.67
N LEU A 806 -5.94 0.41 -37.65
CA LEU A 806 -5.99 0.69 -39.08
C LEU A 806 -7.32 0.16 -39.63
N VAL A 807 -8.25 1.06 -39.94
CA VAL A 807 -9.55 0.68 -40.53
C VAL A 807 -9.42 0.66 -42.05
N VAL A 808 -9.95 -0.38 -42.70
CA VAL A 808 -9.89 -0.56 -44.16
C VAL A 808 -11.24 -0.92 -44.77
N GLY A 809 -11.64 -0.21 -45.82
CA GLY A 809 -12.80 -0.51 -46.66
C GLY A 809 -12.45 -0.58 -48.15
N ALA A 810 -13.47 -0.43 -49.00
CA ALA A 810 -13.31 -0.46 -50.45
C ALA A 810 -12.46 0.72 -50.98
N ALA A 811 -12.64 1.93 -50.45
CA ALA A 811 -11.86 3.11 -50.83
C ALA A 811 -10.38 2.96 -50.43
N GLU A 812 -10.13 2.45 -49.22
CA GLU A 812 -8.77 2.13 -48.75
C GLU A 812 -8.08 1.11 -49.65
N ARG A 813 -8.78 0.03 -50.03
CA ARG A 813 -8.30 -1.01 -50.96
C ARG A 813 -7.96 -0.46 -52.34
N GLU A 814 -8.84 0.36 -52.92
CA GLU A 814 -8.64 0.96 -54.25
C GLU A 814 -7.42 1.89 -54.28
N GLN A 815 -7.21 2.67 -53.21
CA GLN A 815 -6.15 3.67 -53.13
C GLN A 815 -4.85 3.15 -52.48
N ARG A 816 -4.83 1.90 -52.00
CA ARG A 816 -3.77 1.26 -51.18
C ARG A 816 -3.39 2.05 -49.92
N THR A 817 -4.41 2.60 -49.26
CA THR A 817 -4.31 3.45 -48.05
C THR A 817 -4.93 2.78 -46.82
N VAL A 818 -4.75 3.37 -45.65
CA VAL A 818 -5.42 2.96 -44.39
C VAL A 818 -6.00 4.16 -43.66
N ASN A 819 -7.13 3.98 -42.95
CA ASN A 819 -7.67 5.00 -42.04
C ASN A 819 -7.05 4.82 -40.64
N VAL A 820 -6.20 5.76 -40.22
CA VAL A 820 -5.39 5.62 -38.99
C VAL A 820 -6.12 6.17 -37.77
N ARG A 821 -6.15 5.38 -36.71
CA ARG A 821 -6.64 5.77 -35.38
C ARG A 821 -5.65 5.37 -34.30
N THR A 822 -5.52 6.19 -33.26
CA THR A 822 -4.75 5.85 -32.05
C THR A 822 -5.67 5.23 -30.98
N ARG A 823 -5.09 4.60 -29.95
CA ARG A 823 -5.84 4.07 -28.78
C ARG A 823 -6.74 5.08 -28.10
N ASP A 824 -6.37 6.37 -28.13
CA ASP A 824 -7.14 7.47 -27.54
C ASP A 824 -8.29 7.96 -28.43
N ASN A 825 -8.68 7.16 -29.43
CA ASN A 825 -9.76 7.42 -30.38
C ASN A 825 -9.57 8.68 -31.23
N GLN A 826 -8.35 9.22 -31.32
CA GLN A 826 -8.03 10.26 -32.28
C GLN A 826 -7.98 9.64 -33.68
N VAL A 827 -8.68 10.26 -34.63
CA VAL A 827 -8.78 9.80 -36.03
C VAL A 827 -7.94 10.73 -36.88
N HIS A 828 -6.87 10.19 -37.47
CA HIS A 828 -5.91 10.97 -38.26
C HIS A 828 -6.17 10.89 -39.77
N GLY A 829 -7.30 10.27 -40.15
CA GLY A 829 -7.79 10.18 -41.51
C GLY A 829 -7.12 9.09 -42.33
N GLN A 830 -7.37 9.15 -43.64
CA GLN A 830 -6.83 8.23 -44.65
C GLN A 830 -5.38 8.63 -44.98
N ARG A 831 -4.46 7.66 -44.97
CA ARG A 831 -3.01 7.83 -45.16
C ARG A 831 -2.47 6.71 -46.04
N GLN A 832 -1.40 6.97 -46.80
CA GLN A 832 -0.71 5.90 -47.53
C GLN A 832 -0.10 4.90 -46.55
N LEU A 833 -0.18 3.60 -46.88
CA LEU A 833 0.31 2.55 -45.98
C LEU A 833 1.81 2.73 -45.68
N ASP A 834 2.62 3.00 -46.70
CA ASP A 834 4.07 3.17 -46.57
C ASP A 834 4.44 4.39 -45.68
N ASP A 835 3.68 5.49 -45.75
CA ASP A 835 3.85 6.64 -44.86
C ASP A 835 3.52 6.29 -43.41
N VAL A 836 2.50 5.46 -43.18
CA VAL A 836 2.15 4.99 -41.84
C VAL A 836 3.27 4.10 -41.28
N LEU A 837 3.76 3.15 -42.08
CA LEU A 837 4.88 2.27 -41.71
C LEU A 837 6.15 3.05 -41.39
N ARG A 838 6.44 4.13 -42.15
CA ARG A 838 7.57 5.02 -41.88
C ARG A 838 7.43 5.74 -40.54
N VAL A 839 6.29 6.39 -40.27
CA VAL A 839 6.09 7.16 -39.02
C VAL A 839 6.10 6.26 -37.78
N ILE A 840 5.50 5.06 -37.82
CA ILE A 840 5.58 4.12 -36.69
C ILE A 840 6.99 3.50 -36.56
N GLY A 841 7.75 3.43 -37.66
CA GLY A 841 9.18 3.11 -37.67
C GLY A 841 9.99 4.15 -36.89
N GLU A 842 9.86 5.41 -37.26
CA GLU A 842 10.49 6.57 -36.60
C GLU A 842 10.14 6.62 -35.10
N GLU A 843 8.87 6.37 -34.72
CA GLU A 843 8.43 6.32 -33.32
C GLU A 843 9.09 5.17 -32.52
N ARG A 844 9.21 3.98 -33.13
CA ARG A 844 9.86 2.82 -32.52
C ARG A 844 11.36 3.06 -32.34
N GLU A 845 12.02 3.64 -33.33
CA GLU A 845 13.47 3.91 -33.32
C GLU A 845 13.85 5.02 -32.34
N ALA A 846 13.04 6.08 -32.25
CA ALA A 846 13.16 7.11 -31.23
C ALA A 846 12.83 6.60 -29.80
N ARG A 847 12.25 5.39 -29.69
CA ARG A 847 11.67 4.82 -28.45
C ARG A 847 10.70 5.78 -27.75
N SER A 848 9.94 6.54 -28.53
CA SER A 848 9.05 7.58 -28.01
C SER A 848 8.04 7.01 -27.00
N LEU A 849 7.77 7.79 -25.94
CA LEU A 849 6.73 7.49 -24.96
C LEU A 849 5.34 7.93 -25.43
N THR A 850 5.28 8.85 -26.39
CA THR A 850 4.06 9.37 -27.04
C THR A 850 4.00 8.99 -28.52
N SER A 851 2.81 9.03 -29.10
CA SER A 851 2.60 8.78 -30.54
C SER A 851 3.16 9.94 -31.36
N LEU A 852 3.98 9.64 -32.38
CA LEU A 852 4.40 10.65 -33.36
C LEU A 852 3.33 10.90 -34.43
N PHE A 853 2.20 10.19 -34.38
CA PHE A 853 1.14 10.29 -35.37
C PHE A 853 0.19 11.45 -35.02
N GLY A 854 0.44 12.62 -35.62
CA GLY A 854 -0.41 13.81 -35.47
C GLY A 854 0.30 15.02 -34.88
N GLU A 855 1.45 14.81 -34.23
CA GLU A 855 2.39 15.88 -33.93
C GLU A 855 3.22 16.19 -35.19
N GLY A 856 3.35 17.48 -35.55
CA GLY A 856 4.26 17.88 -36.62
C GLY A 856 5.72 17.64 -36.20
N PRO A 857 6.68 17.59 -37.15
CA PRO A 857 8.09 17.22 -36.89
C PRO A 857 8.90 18.29 -36.12
N GLY A 858 8.36 18.81 -35.02
CA GLY A 858 8.97 19.89 -34.22
C GLY A 858 8.44 20.05 -32.79
N GLN A 859 7.73 19.06 -32.21
CA GLN A 859 7.25 19.12 -30.82
C GLN A 859 7.72 17.97 -29.90
N ALA A 860 8.38 16.94 -30.43
CA ALA A 860 8.85 15.77 -29.66
C ALA A 860 10.11 16.01 -28.77
N GLN A 861 10.30 17.23 -28.26
CA GLN A 861 11.36 17.57 -27.29
C GLN A 861 10.85 18.59 -26.26
N ALA A 862 10.25 18.07 -25.19
CA ALA A 862 9.98 18.76 -23.92
C ALA A 862 9.98 17.73 -22.77
#